data_AF-A0A2G4SKD3-F1
#
_entry.id   AF-A0A2G4SKD3-F1
#
_cell.length_a   1.000
_cell.length_b   1.000
_cell.length_c   1.000
_cell.angle_alpha   90.00
_cell.angle_beta   90.00
_cell.angle_gamma   90.00
#
_symmetry.space_group_name_H-M   'P 1'
#
loop_
_entity.id
_entity.type
_entity.pdbx_description
1 polymer ?
#
loop_
_entity_poly.entity_id
_entity_poly.type
_entity_poly.pdbx_seq_one_letter_code
_entity_poly.pdbx_strand_id
1 'polypeptide(L)'
;MKPTIKVTEASQLPSPLTYLDRVKYNFEFDVLYLLESVISYHYIDEYNMDGNFYSTIKALDPSIVRGILELVALNKKRVWDPFTAFRNIWEKLDMKVCQLRKIPSHCAMLRKVIITPSTLFIQPPNLETTNRVVRHYRDYADRFIRVQFMDEGFNRVGAARTKMTNEAIYNRIYDALKRGIQIGDRRYEFLAFSSSQLREHGCWFFASTPDLTPDMIRSWMGVFSHEKVVAKHAVRMGQCFSSTRPICRLEADEVQFIDDVVYNGYTFSDGVGRIAPSLAEQVATQMDLRHIPSAFQFRLGGAKGVLTVDKSLENGGVKVQLRPSQIKFKSEHLTLEVIRTSTYIHGYLNRQVITLLSALGVRDKVFLKLMDNMLHDIDKILRKPEEAVRVLLSNTDEAGTAPIMASIIQAGFLERQDPYIKNLLNLFRVNILKDLKKKAKILVPQGAFLLGVMDETNTLEEGEIFVQIWDSSSTGTIRQIITKECVVFRNPCFHPGDVRVVQAVDRPNLHHLVNVVVFSSKGYRDIPSMCSGGDLDGDDYSVYWDPMLIPPRKNYPPMDYTAAKPRLVEDVKIRDIQRFFVNYINNDNLGQIANAHLATADMSDKGAMDGRCILLAQLHSEAVDFPKSGKPAILSEDLIVRKFPDFMQKKDKESYQSKKVLGHIYRSVDKSDYKDYMSMLTEEAVYDTRLHVPGMEYYIGEARELRSDYNRDLLGLMNQSGVQTEAEIVSGYII
;
A
#
# COMPACT_ATOMS: atom_id res chain seq x y z
N MET A 1 -54.19 -2.85 -3.95
CA MET A 1 -54.13 -4.24 -3.48
C MET A 1 -53.06 -4.33 -2.39
N LYS A 2 -53.30 -5.03 -1.28
CA LYS A 2 -52.21 -5.35 -0.34
C LYS A 2 -51.26 -6.33 -1.04
N PRO A 3 -49.92 -6.15 -0.96
CA PRO A 3 -48.99 -7.12 -1.52
C PRO A 3 -49.22 -8.48 -0.87
N THR A 4 -49.49 -9.51 -1.68
CA THR A 4 -49.61 -10.90 -1.23
C THR A 4 -48.27 -11.60 -1.47
N ILE A 5 -47.72 -12.22 -0.43
CA ILE A 5 -46.52 -13.05 -0.55
C ILE A 5 -46.97 -14.46 -0.96
N LYS A 6 -46.62 -14.89 -2.17
CA LYS A 6 -46.83 -16.27 -2.63
C LYS A 6 -45.58 -17.09 -2.33
N VAL A 7 -45.65 -17.94 -1.31
CA VAL A 7 -44.58 -18.91 -1.03
C VAL A 7 -44.69 -20.03 -2.06
N THR A 8 -43.61 -20.27 -2.80
CA THR A 8 -43.52 -21.32 -3.82
C THR A 8 -42.41 -22.29 -3.39
N GLU A 9 -42.61 -23.60 -3.57
CA GLU A 9 -41.55 -24.55 -3.28
C GLU A 9 -40.36 -24.34 -4.23
N ALA A 10 -39.14 -24.45 -3.73
CA ALA A 10 -37.93 -24.24 -4.53
C ALA A 10 -37.86 -25.17 -5.77
N SER A 11 -38.42 -26.38 -5.66
CA SER A 11 -38.54 -27.36 -6.75
C SER A 11 -39.44 -26.90 -7.90
N GLN A 12 -40.32 -25.93 -7.66
CA GLN A 12 -41.29 -25.40 -8.63
C GLN A 12 -40.83 -24.08 -9.26
N LEU A 13 -39.72 -23.49 -8.79
CA LEU A 13 -39.14 -22.31 -9.41
C LEU A 13 -38.42 -22.71 -10.71
N PRO A 14 -38.61 -21.97 -11.81
CA PRO A 14 -37.84 -22.21 -13.03
C PRO A 14 -36.36 -22.01 -12.73
N SER A 15 -35.50 -22.84 -13.31
CA SER A 15 -34.06 -22.64 -13.18
C SER A 15 -33.70 -21.26 -13.73
N PRO A 16 -32.93 -20.47 -12.97
CA PRO A 16 -32.53 -19.15 -13.43
C PRO A 16 -31.58 -19.32 -14.61
N LEU A 17 -31.53 -18.31 -15.48
CA LEU A 17 -30.57 -18.33 -16.59
C LEU A 17 -29.16 -18.37 -16.04
N THR A 18 -28.32 -19.24 -16.60
CA THR A 18 -26.90 -19.28 -16.24
C THR A 18 -26.15 -18.14 -16.95
N TYR A 19 -24.90 -17.89 -16.56
CA TYR A 19 -24.04 -16.94 -17.29
C TYR A 19 -23.89 -17.34 -18.78
N LEU A 20 -23.87 -18.65 -19.09
CA LEU A 20 -23.82 -19.16 -20.48
C LEU A 20 -25.11 -18.89 -21.24
N ASP A 21 -26.26 -18.94 -20.58
CA ASP A 21 -27.53 -18.60 -21.20
C ASP A 21 -27.63 -17.11 -21.49
N ARG A 22 -27.12 -16.26 -20.58
CA ARG A 22 -27.06 -14.82 -20.78
C ARG A 22 -26.17 -14.40 -21.96
N VAL A 23 -25.08 -15.12 -22.22
CA VAL A 23 -24.26 -14.91 -23.42
C VAL A 23 -25.06 -15.07 -24.72
N LYS A 24 -26.05 -15.97 -24.76
CA LYS A 24 -26.91 -16.18 -25.95
C LYS A 24 -27.77 -14.97 -26.30
N TYR A 25 -27.94 -14.00 -25.39
CA TYR A 25 -28.63 -12.74 -25.68
C TYR A 25 -27.77 -11.74 -26.48
N ASN A 26 -26.48 -12.04 -26.67
CA ASN A 26 -25.53 -11.22 -27.42
C ASN A 26 -25.36 -9.80 -26.84
N PHE A 27 -25.33 -9.70 -25.52
CA PHE A 27 -24.99 -8.45 -24.83
C PHE A 27 -23.50 -8.13 -24.98
N GLU A 28 -23.16 -6.84 -24.98
CA GLU A 28 -21.76 -6.41 -24.92
C GLU A 28 -21.10 -6.93 -23.63
N PHE A 29 -19.81 -7.27 -23.70
CA PHE A 29 -19.10 -7.89 -22.58
C PHE A 29 -19.18 -7.08 -21.28
N ASP A 30 -19.08 -5.75 -21.37
CA ASP A 30 -19.12 -4.88 -20.20
C ASP A 30 -20.48 -4.95 -19.47
N VAL A 31 -21.57 -5.09 -20.23
CA VAL A 31 -22.92 -5.30 -19.68
C VAL A 31 -22.99 -6.66 -19.01
N LEU A 32 -22.49 -7.72 -19.64
CA LEU A 32 -22.42 -9.06 -19.04
C LEU A 32 -21.62 -9.03 -17.73
N TYR A 33 -20.45 -8.40 -17.76
CA TYR A 33 -19.56 -8.28 -16.60
C TYR A 33 -20.25 -7.59 -15.42
N LEU A 34 -20.89 -6.44 -15.65
CA LEU A 34 -21.58 -5.70 -14.60
C LEU A 34 -22.86 -6.40 -14.13
N LEU A 35 -23.53 -7.14 -15.02
CA LEU A 35 -24.67 -7.97 -14.65
C LEU A 35 -24.25 -9.11 -13.72
N GLU A 36 -23.18 -9.83 -14.05
CA GLU A 36 -22.62 -10.85 -13.16
C GLU A 36 -22.07 -10.25 -11.85
N SER A 37 -21.58 -9.00 -11.87
CA SER A 37 -21.20 -8.24 -10.67
C SER A 37 -22.37 -8.07 -9.70
N VAL A 38 -23.49 -7.49 -10.14
CA VAL A 38 -24.66 -7.27 -9.27
C VAL A 38 -25.32 -8.58 -8.80
N ILE A 39 -25.22 -9.65 -9.59
CA ILE A 39 -25.69 -11.00 -9.22
C ILE A 39 -24.77 -11.62 -8.17
N SER A 40 -23.45 -11.55 -8.36
CA SER A 40 -22.48 -12.17 -7.45
C SER A 40 -22.54 -11.60 -6.02
N TYR A 41 -22.92 -10.33 -5.88
CA TYR A 41 -23.17 -9.68 -4.60
C TYR A 41 -24.61 -9.80 -4.11
N HIS A 42 -25.47 -10.54 -4.82
CA HIS A 42 -26.90 -10.69 -4.57
C HIS A 42 -27.67 -9.36 -4.51
N TYR A 43 -27.18 -8.29 -5.14
CA TYR A 43 -27.94 -7.05 -5.28
C TYR A 43 -29.14 -7.25 -6.18
N ILE A 44 -29.00 -8.08 -7.21
CA ILE A 44 -30.11 -8.59 -8.01
C ILE A 44 -30.12 -10.11 -7.86
N ASP A 45 -31.32 -10.67 -7.66
CA ASP A 45 -31.50 -12.11 -7.74
C ASP A 45 -31.72 -12.57 -9.17
N GLU A 46 -31.11 -13.69 -9.52
CA GLU A 46 -31.30 -14.31 -10.82
C GLU A 46 -32.71 -14.84 -11.06
N TYR A 47 -33.45 -15.21 -10.01
CA TYR A 47 -34.86 -15.56 -10.14
C TYR A 47 -35.78 -14.36 -10.35
N ASN A 48 -35.29 -13.13 -10.11
CA ASN A 48 -36.06 -11.90 -10.32
C ASN A 48 -35.79 -11.24 -11.68
N MET A 49 -34.92 -11.83 -12.51
CA MET A 49 -34.65 -11.38 -13.87
C MET A 49 -35.54 -12.12 -14.86
N ASP A 50 -36.71 -11.56 -15.17
CA ASP A 50 -37.66 -12.14 -16.10
C ASP A 50 -37.35 -11.80 -17.57
N GLY A 51 -38.16 -12.32 -18.50
CA GLY A 51 -38.01 -12.03 -19.93
C GLY A 51 -38.12 -10.53 -20.26
N ASN A 52 -38.94 -9.78 -19.50
CA ASN A 52 -39.10 -8.34 -19.69
C ASN A 52 -37.80 -7.61 -19.36
N PHE A 53 -37.15 -7.95 -18.23
CA PHE A 53 -35.85 -7.40 -17.85
C PHE A 53 -34.79 -7.58 -18.95
N TYR A 54 -34.63 -8.81 -19.45
CA TYR A 54 -33.66 -9.08 -20.52
C TYR A 54 -34.00 -8.37 -21.83
N SER A 55 -35.28 -8.27 -22.17
CA SER A 55 -35.73 -7.53 -23.36
C SER A 55 -35.45 -6.03 -23.25
N THR A 56 -35.58 -5.44 -22.06
CA THR A 56 -35.26 -4.04 -21.80
C THR A 56 -33.75 -3.78 -21.90
N ILE A 57 -32.92 -4.63 -21.29
CA ILE A 57 -31.46 -4.51 -21.44
C ILE A 57 -31.06 -4.56 -22.91
N LYS A 58 -31.67 -5.45 -23.70
CA LYS A 58 -31.37 -5.58 -25.13
C LYS A 58 -31.80 -4.36 -25.95
N ALA A 59 -32.84 -3.66 -25.52
CA ALA A 59 -33.40 -2.52 -26.24
C ALA A 59 -32.66 -1.20 -25.97
N LEU A 60 -31.95 -1.10 -24.85
CA LEU A 60 -31.21 0.10 -24.45
C LEU A 60 -29.76 0.10 -25.00
N ASP A 61 -29.18 1.28 -25.15
CA ASP A 61 -27.76 1.42 -25.48
C ASP A 61 -26.89 0.80 -24.36
N PRO A 62 -25.84 0.04 -24.69
CA PRO A 62 -24.96 -0.56 -23.67
C PRO A 62 -24.38 0.44 -22.67
N SER A 63 -24.06 1.68 -23.08
CA SER A 63 -23.54 2.70 -22.17
C SER A 63 -24.53 3.05 -21.05
N ILE A 64 -25.81 3.13 -21.37
CA ILE A 64 -26.89 3.39 -20.42
C ILE A 64 -27.02 2.22 -19.46
N VAL A 65 -27.07 1.00 -19.99
CA VAL A 65 -27.21 -0.21 -19.17
C VAL A 65 -26.05 -0.35 -18.18
N ARG A 66 -24.83 -0.08 -18.64
CA ARG A 66 -23.62 -0.09 -17.79
C ARG A 66 -23.79 0.88 -16.62
N GLY A 67 -24.12 2.14 -16.88
CA GLY A 67 -24.25 3.11 -15.79
C GLY A 67 -25.42 2.80 -14.86
N ILE A 68 -26.54 2.23 -15.33
CA ILE A 68 -27.62 1.76 -14.44
C ILE A 68 -27.11 0.62 -13.52
N LEU A 69 -26.41 -0.37 -14.08
CA LEU A 69 -25.85 -1.48 -13.30
C LEU A 69 -24.79 -1.00 -12.30
N GLU A 70 -23.96 -0.04 -12.69
CA GLU A 70 -23.01 0.62 -11.78
C GLU A 70 -23.75 1.30 -10.64
N LEU A 71 -24.84 2.02 -10.90
CA LEU A 71 -25.65 2.63 -9.84
C LEU A 71 -26.27 1.60 -8.89
N VAL A 72 -26.73 0.46 -9.41
CA VAL A 72 -27.21 -0.65 -8.57
C VAL A 72 -26.09 -1.18 -7.69
N ALA A 73 -24.90 -1.42 -8.26
CA ALA A 73 -23.74 -1.90 -7.53
C ALA A 73 -23.27 -0.89 -6.45
N LEU A 74 -23.26 0.40 -6.78
CA LEU A 74 -22.85 1.47 -5.87
C LEU A 74 -23.80 1.61 -4.68
N ASN A 75 -25.11 1.36 -4.87
CA ASN A 75 -26.10 1.46 -3.80
C ASN A 75 -25.98 0.33 -2.76
N LYS A 76 -25.34 -0.80 -3.10
CA LYS A 76 -25.15 -1.96 -2.22
C LYS A 76 -26.42 -2.46 -1.51
N LYS A 77 -27.58 -2.31 -2.15
CA LYS A 77 -28.89 -2.69 -1.63
C LYS A 77 -29.54 -3.72 -2.54
N ARG A 78 -30.29 -4.64 -1.94
CA ARG A 78 -31.09 -5.62 -2.67
C ARG A 78 -32.20 -4.92 -3.47
N VAL A 79 -32.22 -5.17 -4.76
CA VAL A 79 -33.27 -4.80 -5.70
C VAL A 79 -34.17 -6.01 -5.91
N TRP A 80 -35.40 -5.93 -5.43
CA TRP A 80 -36.37 -7.03 -5.48
C TRP A 80 -37.11 -7.12 -6.82
N ASP A 81 -37.31 -5.99 -7.49
CA ASP A 81 -37.91 -5.90 -8.83
C ASP A 81 -36.92 -5.18 -9.76
N PRO A 82 -36.00 -5.93 -10.42
CA PRO A 82 -34.99 -5.37 -11.30
C PRO A 82 -35.58 -4.58 -12.47
N PHE A 83 -36.69 -5.04 -13.04
CA PHE A 83 -37.31 -4.40 -14.20
C PHE A 83 -37.87 -3.02 -13.86
N THR A 84 -38.65 -2.91 -12.78
CA THR A 84 -39.18 -1.62 -12.32
C THR A 84 -38.07 -0.68 -11.88
N ALA A 85 -37.04 -1.20 -11.18
CA ALA A 85 -35.90 -0.38 -10.76
C ALA A 85 -35.12 0.19 -11.95
N PHE A 86 -34.82 -0.63 -12.97
CA PHE A 86 -34.14 -0.19 -14.18
C PHE A 86 -34.91 0.92 -14.90
N ARG A 87 -36.23 0.74 -15.06
CA ARG A 87 -37.09 1.74 -15.69
C ARG A 87 -37.09 3.06 -14.91
N ASN A 88 -37.24 3.00 -13.59
CA ASN A 88 -37.25 4.21 -12.75
C ASN A 88 -35.92 4.97 -12.80
N ILE A 89 -34.79 4.25 -12.84
CA ILE A 89 -33.46 4.88 -12.96
C ILE A 89 -33.33 5.53 -14.34
N TRP A 90 -33.76 4.83 -15.39
CA TRP A 90 -33.76 5.35 -16.76
C TRP A 90 -34.62 6.60 -16.92
N GLU A 91 -35.88 6.56 -16.47
CA GLU A 91 -36.81 7.71 -16.54
C GLU A 91 -36.32 8.92 -15.74
N LYS A 92 -35.57 8.69 -14.64
CA LYS A 92 -35.07 9.76 -13.78
C LYS A 92 -33.78 10.41 -14.28
N LEU A 93 -32.88 9.65 -14.91
CA LEU A 93 -31.53 10.11 -15.24
C LEU A 93 -31.28 10.27 -16.75
N ASP A 94 -32.10 9.65 -17.60
CA ASP A 94 -31.99 9.72 -19.06
C ASP A 94 -30.53 9.54 -19.56
N MET A 95 -30.06 10.31 -20.55
CA MET A 95 -28.69 10.23 -21.07
C MET A 95 -27.60 10.69 -20.08
N LYS A 96 -27.94 11.25 -18.91
CA LYS A 96 -26.97 11.78 -17.93
C LYS A 96 -26.21 10.70 -17.17
N VAL A 97 -26.59 9.43 -17.35
CA VAL A 97 -25.92 8.26 -16.78
C VAL A 97 -24.50 8.03 -17.37
N CYS A 98 -24.17 8.66 -18.50
CA CYS A 98 -23.00 8.35 -19.32
C CYS A 98 -21.81 9.34 -19.24
N GLN A 99 -21.63 10.09 -18.15
CA GLN A 99 -20.49 11.02 -18.06
C GLN A 99 -19.15 10.27 -17.98
N LEU A 100 -18.41 10.28 -19.11
CA LEU A 100 -17.05 9.76 -19.20
C LEU A 100 -16.12 10.56 -18.29
N ARG A 101 -15.63 9.92 -17.22
CA ARG A 101 -14.57 10.49 -16.39
C ARG A 101 -13.31 10.66 -17.24
N LYS A 102 -12.70 11.85 -17.20
CA LYS A 102 -11.38 12.06 -17.82
C LYS A 102 -10.34 11.25 -17.05
N ILE A 103 -9.92 10.11 -17.61
CA ILE A 103 -8.94 9.22 -16.99
C ILE A 103 -7.53 9.80 -17.23
N PRO A 104 -6.72 10.01 -16.18
CA PRO A 104 -5.31 10.38 -16.35
C PRO A 104 -4.56 9.35 -17.19
N SER A 105 -3.59 9.78 -18.00
CA SER A 105 -2.86 8.90 -18.93
C SER A 105 -2.11 7.73 -18.27
N HIS A 106 -1.82 7.83 -16.97
CA HIS A 106 -1.16 6.80 -16.17
C HIS A 106 -2.15 5.88 -15.43
N CYS A 107 -3.46 6.09 -15.57
CA CYS A 107 -4.52 5.31 -14.94
C CYS A 107 -5.38 4.57 -15.98
N ALA A 108 -6.07 3.52 -15.55
CA ALA A 108 -7.05 2.81 -16.35
C ALA A 108 -8.17 2.25 -15.46
N MET A 109 -9.35 2.02 -16.05
CA MET A 109 -10.43 1.27 -15.42
C MET A 109 -10.08 -0.21 -15.46
N LEU A 110 -9.78 -0.80 -14.32
CA LEU A 110 -9.33 -2.18 -14.19
C LEU A 110 -10.37 -3.04 -13.47
N ARG A 111 -10.54 -4.26 -13.97
CA ARG A 111 -11.49 -5.24 -13.43
C ARG A 111 -10.87 -6.00 -12.27
N LYS A 112 -11.70 -6.37 -11.28
CA LYS A 112 -11.26 -7.13 -10.11
C LYS A 112 -12.30 -8.18 -9.71
N VAL A 113 -11.80 -9.35 -9.34
CA VAL A 113 -12.58 -10.49 -8.83
C VAL A 113 -12.01 -10.92 -7.49
N ILE A 114 -12.90 -11.20 -6.54
CA ILE A 114 -12.57 -11.79 -5.25
C ILE A 114 -13.09 -13.22 -5.23
N ILE A 115 -12.23 -14.19 -4.94
CA ILE A 115 -12.59 -15.59 -4.80
C ILE A 115 -12.51 -15.97 -3.33
N THR A 116 -13.63 -16.43 -2.77
CA THR A 116 -13.70 -16.99 -1.42
C THR A 116 -13.82 -18.52 -1.47
N PRO A 117 -13.72 -19.23 -0.33
CA PRO A 117 -13.93 -20.68 -0.30
C PRO A 117 -15.25 -21.13 -0.91
N SER A 118 -16.33 -20.37 -0.71
CA SER A 118 -17.67 -20.74 -1.18
C SER A 118 -18.05 -20.12 -2.53
N THR A 119 -17.63 -18.89 -2.82
CA THR A 119 -18.16 -18.13 -3.97
C THR A 119 -17.10 -17.29 -4.69
N LEU A 120 -17.54 -16.54 -5.70
CA LEU A 120 -16.76 -15.61 -6.50
C LEU A 120 -17.55 -14.30 -6.61
N PHE A 121 -16.93 -13.19 -6.24
CA PHE A 121 -17.50 -11.85 -6.29
C PHE A 121 -16.82 -11.03 -7.38
N ILE A 122 -17.59 -10.52 -8.33
CA ILE A 122 -17.09 -9.67 -9.42
C ILE A 122 -17.30 -8.21 -9.01
N GLN A 123 -16.22 -7.44 -8.94
CA GLN A 123 -16.31 -6.02 -8.60
C GLN A 123 -16.53 -5.17 -9.86
N PRO A 124 -17.29 -4.06 -9.78
CA PRO A 124 -17.30 -3.06 -10.84
C PRO A 124 -15.87 -2.61 -11.20
N PRO A 125 -15.59 -2.22 -12.46
CA PRO A 125 -14.27 -1.71 -12.84
C PRO A 125 -13.89 -0.49 -12.00
N ASN A 126 -12.63 -0.43 -11.55
CA ASN A 126 -12.13 0.64 -10.69
C ASN A 126 -10.98 1.38 -11.34
N LEU A 127 -10.89 2.69 -11.10
CA LEU A 127 -9.78 3.50 -11.57
C LEU A 127 -8.53 3.16 -10.75
N GLU A 128 -7.48 2.71 -11.43
CA GLU A 128 -6.20 2.38 -10.78
C GLU A 128 -5.02 2.91 -11.59
N THR A 129 -3.93 3.25 -10.90
CA THR A 129 -2.63 3.50 -11.54
C THR A 129 -2.15 2.24 -12.24
N THR A 130 -1.81 2.39 -13.52
CA THR A 130 -1.38 1.29 -14.38
C THR A 130 0.05 0.86 -14.07
N ASN A 131 0.43 -0.29 -14.64
CA ASN A 131 1.79 -0.81 -14.65
C ASN A 131 2.31 -0.90 -16.10
N ARG A 132 3.59 -1.25 -16.24
CA ARG A 132 4.27 -1.33 -17.54
C ARG A 132 3.54 -2.21 -18.56
N VAL A 133 3.07 -3.39 -18.12
CA VAL A 133 2.39 -4.37 -18.99
C VAL A 133 1.07 -3.80 -19.50
N VAL A 134 0.22 -3.32 -18.60
CA VAL A 134 -1.09 -2.76 -18.95
C VAL A 134 -0.94 -1.52 -19.84
N ARG A 135 0.06 -0.67 -19.59
CA ARG A 135 0.34 0.50 -20.45
C ARG A 135 0.78 0.11 -21.84
N HIS A 136 1.64 -0.90 -21.97
CA HIS A 136 2.09 -1.35 -23.28
C HIS A 136 0.94 -1.96 -24.09
N TYR A 137 0.10 -2.77 -23.45
CA TYR A 137 -1.08 -3.40 -24.05
C TYR A 137 -2.38 -2.63 -23.75
N ARG A 138 -2.33 -1.29 -23.79
CA ARG A 138 -3.48 -0.44 -23.42
C ARG A 138 -4.74 -0.69 -24.25
N ASP A 139 -4.57 -1.08 -25.51
CA ASP A 139 -5.68 -1.38 -26.42
C ASP A 139 -6.41 -2.69 -26.03
N TYR A 140 -5.79 -3.49 -25.16
CA TYR A 140 -6.33 -4.70 -24.55
C TYR A 140 -6.52 -4.55 -23.03
N ALA A 141 -6.54 -3.32 -22.49
CA ALA A 141 -6.60 -3.07 -21.05
C ALA A 141 -7.82 -3.73 -20.38
N ASP A 142 -8.95 -3.79 -21.08
CA ASP A 142 -10.19 -4.41 -20.63
C ASP A 142 -10.07 -5.94 -20.46
N ARG A 143 -9.08 -6.56 -21.10
CA ARG A 143 -8.80 -8.01 -21.00
C ARG A 143 -7.93 -8.38 -19.81
N PHE A 144 -7.38 -7.42 -19.08
CA PHE A 144 -6.68 -7.68 -17.83
C PHE A 144 -7.67 -7.69 -16.65
N ILE A 145 -7.49 -8.63 -15.74
CA ILE A 145 -8.29 -8.71 -14.50
C ILE A 145 -7.41 -9.04 -13.30
N ARG A 146 -7.67 -8.38 -12.18
CA ARG A 146 -7.07 -8.72 -10.90
C ARG A 146 -7.92 -9.79 -10.21
N VAL A 147 -7.26 -10.82 -9.69
CA VAL A 147 -7.90 -11.87 -8.90
C VAL A 147 -7.31 -11.85 -7.51
N GLN A 148 -8.14 -11.77 -6.48
CA GLN A 148 -7.74 -11.81 -5.08
C GLN A 148 -8.43 -12.96 -4.35
N PHE A 149 -7.67 -13.74 -3.59
CA PHE A 149 -8.19 -14.85 -2.80
C PHE A 149 -8.36 -14.40 -1.34
N MET A 150 -9.56 -14.54 -0.79
CA MET A 150 -9.93 -14.06 0.54
C MET A 150 -10.76 -15.10 1.31
N ASP A 151 -10.88 -14.95 2.63
CA ASP A 151 -11.89 -15.68 3.40
C ASP A 151 -13.30 -15.05 3.22
N GLU A 152 -14.32 -15.68 3.80
CA GLU A 152 -15.71 -15.20 3.68
C GLU A 152 -15.95 -13.85 4.37
N GLY A 153 -15.05 -13.44 5.27
CA GLY A 153 -15.07 -12.12 5.90
C GLY A 153 -14.31 -11.07 5.11
N PHE A 154 -13.90 -11.36 3.87
CA PHE A 154 -13.01 -10.52 3.06
C PHE A 154 -11.68 -10.19 3.76
N ASN A 155 -11.14 -11.15 4.53
CA ASN A 155 -9.78 -11.10 5.07
C ASN A 155 -8.87 -12.02 4.27
N ARG A 156 -7.56 -11.96 4.54
CA ARG A 156 -6.60 -12.89 3.94
C ARG A 156 -6.89 -14.32 4.37
N VAL A 157 -6.74 -15.27 3.46
CA VAL A 157 -6.91 -16.69 3.74
C VAL A 157 -5.88 -17.11 4.79
N GLY A 158 -6.33 -17.68 5.91
CA GLY A 158 -5.42 -18.09 6.98
C GLY A 158 -4.48 -19.22 6.55
N ALA A 159 -3.23 -19.18 7.02
CA ALA A 159 -2.30 -20.30 6.91
C ALA A 159 -2.84 -21.54 7.64
N ALA A 160 -2.56 -22.74 7.11
CA ALA A 160 -2.99 -23.98 7.75
C ALA A 160 -2.24 -24.19 9.06
N ARG A 161 -2.98 -24.39 10.16
CA ARG A 161 -2.40 -24.69 11.48
C ARG A 161 -2.03 -26.17 11.67
N THR A 162 -2.62 -27.06 10.86
CA THR A 162 -2.33 -28.50 10.87
C THR A 162 -2.28 -29.02 9.44
N LYS A 163 -1.58 -30.14 9.21
CA LYS A 163 -1.43 -30.75 7.88
C LYS A 163 -2.75 -31.23 7.25
N MET A 164 -3.85 -31.36 8.01
CA MET A 164 -5.04 -32.10 7.56
C MET A 164 -6.28 -31.24 7.25
N THR A 165 -6.33 -29.94 7.58
CA THR A 165 -7.64 -29.27 7.70
C THR A 165 -8.14 -28.43 6.52
N ASN A 166 -7.35 -28.11 5.48
CA ASN A 166 -7.76 -27.10 4.48
C ASN A 166 -7.49 -27.44 2.99
N GLU A 167 -7.25 -28.70 2.63
CA GLU A 167 -6.93 -29.06 1.23
C GLU A 167 -7.98 -28.59 0.22
N ALA A 168 -9.27 -28.63 0.56
CA ALA A 168 -10.34 -28.18 -0.34
C ALA A 168 -10.22 -26.69 -0.71
N ILE A 169 -9.84 -25.83 0.24
CA ILE A 169 -9.66 -24.39 0.01
C ILE A 169 -8.49 -24.16 -0.94
N TYR A 170 -7.34 -24.78 -0.66
CA TYR A 170 -6.15 -24.63 -1.50
C TYR A 170 -6.30 -25.28 -2.87
N ASN A 171 -7.06 -26.37 -2.97
CA ASN A 171 -7.42 -27.01 -4.23
C ASN A 171 -8.31 -26.08 -5.07
N ARG A 172 -9.28 -25.38 -4.48
CA ARG A 172 -10.09 -24.36 -5.18
C ARG A 172 -9.23 -23.22 -5.72
N ILE A 173 -8.29 -22.71 -4.91
CA ILE A 173 -7.33 -21.67 -5.35
C ILE A 173 -6.49 -22.20 -6.53
N TYR A 174 -5.94 -23.40 -6.39
CA TYR A 174 -5.13 -24.03 -7.44
C TYR A 174 -5.93 -24.27 -8.73
N ASP A 175 -7.17 -24.74 -8.62
CA ASP A 175 -8.04 -24.97 -9.76
C ASP A 175 -8.39 -23.67 -10.49
N ALA A 176 -8.65 -22.58 -9.76
CA ALA A 176 -8.87 -21.26 -10.36
C ALA A 176 -7.63 -20.78 -11.13
N LEU A 177 -6.43 -20.94 -10.56
CA LEU A 177 -5.17 -20.60 -11.23
C LEU A 177 -4.92 -21.47 -12.47
N LYS A 178 -5.17 -22.78 -12.36
CA LYS A 178 -4.90 -23.77 -13.41
C LYS A 178 -5.90 -23.69 -14.56
N ARG A 179 -7.20 -23.57 -14.26
CA ARG A 179 -8.29 -23.62 -15.24
C ARG A 179 -8.71 -22.24 -15.72
N GLY A 180 -8.33 -21.17 -15.03
CA GLY A 180 -8.83 -19.84 -15.33
C GLY A 180 -10.22 -19.59 -14.74
N ILE A 181 -10.74 -18.40 -14.99
CA ILE A 181 -12.05 -17.94 -14.53
C ILE A 181 -12.88 -17.56 -15.75
N GLN A 182 -14.11 -18.07 -15.83
CA GLN A 182 -15.05 -17.73 -16.90
C GLN A 182 -15.98 -16.61 -16.41
N ILE A 183 -16.08 -15.53 -17.18
CA ILE A 183 -17.06 -14.45 -16.96
C ILE A 183 -17.69 -14.16 -18.31
N GLY A 184 -19.01 -14.30 -18.42
CA GLY A 184 -19.69 -14.20 -19.72
C GLY A 184 -19.06 -15.12 -20.76
N ASP A 185 -18.70 -14.56 -21.92
CA ASP A 185 -18.04 -15.24 -23.02
C ASP A 185 -16.50 -15.24 -22.94
N ARG A 186 -15.91 -14.56 -21.94
CA ARG A 186 -14.45 -14.46 -21.79
C ARG A 186 -13.91 -15.40 -20.71
N ARG A 187 -12.86 -16.13 -21.08
CA ARG A 187 -12.04 -16.93 -20.14
C ARG A 187 -10.77 -16.17 -19.81
N TYR A 188 -10.57 -15.92 -18.53
CA TYR A 188 -9.38 -15.28 -17.98
C TYR A 188 -8.40 -16.35 -17.50
N GLU A 189 -7.16 -16.28 -17.95
CA GLU A 189 -6.10 -17.24 -17.64
C GLU A 189 -5.01 -16.60 -16.78
N PHE A 190 -4.38 -17.38 -15.90
CA PHE A 190 -3.33 -16.89 -15.01
C PHE A 190 -2.17 -16.25 -15.80
N LEU A 191 -1.81 -15.01 -15.43
CA LEU A 191 -0.74 -14.24 -16.06
C LEU A 191 0.53 -14.23 -15.20
N ALA A 192 0.50 -13.52 -14.06
CA ALA A 192 1.64 -13.32 -13.15
C ALA A 192 1.20 -12.67 -11.82
N PHE A 193 2.12 -12.49 -10.88
CA PHE A 193 1.91 -11.68 -9.67
C PHE A 193 3.21 -11.00 -9.22
N SER A 194 3.10 -9.82 -8.63
CA SER A 194 4.22 -9.16 -7.94
C SER A 194 4.34 -9.61 -6.48
N SER A 195 5.44 -9.28 -5.80
CA SER A 195 5.59 -9.59 -4.36
C SER A 195 4.53 -8.94 -3.48
N SER A 196 4.07 -7.72 -3.83
CA SER A 196 3.01 -7.06 -3.07
C SER A 196 1.69 -7.80 -3.22
N GLN A 197 1.37 -8.17 -4.47
CA GLN A 197 0.15 -8.91 -4.76
C GLN A 197 0.16 -10.29 -4.10
N LEU A 198 1.30 -10.99 -4.10
CA LEU A 198 1.43 -12.26 -3.39
C LEU A 198 1.09 -12.13 -1.89
N ARG A 199 1.57 -11.08 -1.21
CA ARG A 199 1.27 -10.80 0.21
C ARG A 199 -0.21 -10.49 0.47
N GLU A 200 -0.89 -9.93 -0.53
CA GLU A 200 -2.32 -9.64 -0.52
C GLU A 200 -3.17 -10.81 -1.04
N HIS A 201 -2.54 -11.95 -1.34
CA HIS A 201 -3.14 -13.14 -1.94
C HIS A 201 -3.81 -12.83 -3.28
N GLY A 202 -3.20 -11.93 -4.05
CA GLY A 202 -3.67 -11.46 -5.35
C GLY A 202 -2.73 -11.78 -6.51
N CYS A 203 -3.27 -11.77 -7.72
CA CYS A 203 -2.54 -12.02 -8.97
C CYS A 203 -3.29 -11.44 -10.18
N TRP A 204 -2.60 -11.39 -11.32
CA TRP A 204 -3.15 -10.96 -12.60
C TRP A 204 -3.57 -12.14 -13.46
N PHE A 205 -4.68 -11.96 -14.16
CA PHE A 205 -5.16 -12.85 -15.20
C PHE A 205 -5.42 -12.04 -16.48
N PHE A 206 -5.45 -12.73 -17.63
CA PHE A 206 -5.69 -12.11 -18.93
C PHE A 206 -6.62 -12.96 -19.79
N ALA A 207 -7.53 -12.32 -20.52
CA ALA A 207 -8.44 -12.97 -21.46
C ALA A 207 -7.90 -12.92 -22.90
N SER A 208 -7.42 -14.06 -23.38
CA SER A 208 -6.77 -14.22 -24.69
C SER A 208 -7.61 -13.70 -25.88
N THR A 209 -6.93 -13.17 -26.89
CA THR A 209 -7.45 -12.90 -28.25
C THR A 209 -6.79 -13.86 -29.24
N PRO A 210 -7.26 -13.92 -30.49
CA PRO A 210 -6.52 -14.61 -31.56
C PRO A 210 -5.06 -14.12 -31.69
N ASP A 211 -4.82 -12.82 -31.43
CA ASP A 211 -3.52 -12.17 -31.67
C ASP A 211 -2.65 -12.02 -30.41
N LEU A 212 -3.20 -12.26 -29.21
CA LEU A 212 -2.48 -12.02 -27.95
C LEU A 212 -2.89 -13.02 -26.87
N THR A 213 -1.89 -13.72 -26.34
CA THR A 213 -2.05 -14.72 -25.26
C THR A 213 -1.20 -14.36 -24.03
N PRO A 214 -1.51 -14.91 -22.85
CA PRO A 214 -0.69 -14.73 -21.65
C PRO A 214 0.79 -15.11 -21.84
N ASP A 215 1.09 -16.12 -22.66
CA ASP A 215 2.46 -16.54 -22.95
C ASP A 215 3.22 -15.53 -23.81
N MET A 216 2.55 -14.89 -24.78
CA MET A 216 3.14 -13.81 -25.56
C MET A 216 3.46 -12.60 -24.67
N ILE A 217 2.54 -12.23 -23.77
CA ILE A 217 2.77 -11.15 -22.81
C ILE A 217 3.95 -11.48 -21.89
N ARG A 218 4.02 -12.70 -21.34
CA ARG A 218 5.15 -13.14 -20.50
C ARG A 218 6.49 -13.11 -21.24
N SER A 219 6.49 -13.51 -22.51
CA SER A 219 7.69 -13.47 -23.36
C SER A 219 8.18 -12.06 -23.62
N TRP A 220 7.25 -11.10 -23.73
CA TRP A 220 7.57 -9.68 -23.86
C TRP A 220 8.17 -9.05 -22.59
N MET A 221 7.82 -9.54 -21.40
CA MET A 221 8.28 -8.95 -20.13
C MET A 221 9.81 -8.97 -19.96
N GLY A 222 10.49 -9.96 -20.53
CA GLY A 222 11.95 -10.11 -20.47
C GLY A 222 12.41 -11.56 -20.49
N VAL A 223 13.71 -11.77 -20.29
CA VAL A 223 14.31 -13.10 -20.27
C VAL A 223 14.54 -13.57 -18.84
N PHE A 224 13.86 -14.65 -18.45
CA PHE A 224 13.88 -15.21 -17.09
C PHE A 224 14.51 -16.61 -16.99
N SER A 225 15.00 -17.16 -18.11
CA SER A 225 15.49 -18.55 -18.22
C SER A 225 16.71 -18.86 -17.34
N HIS A 226 17.48 -17.83 -16.96
CA HIS A 226 18.60 -17.94 -16.02
C HIS A 226 18.15 -18.16 -14.57
N GLU A 227 16.91 -17.81 -14.21
CA GLU A 227 16.40 -17.97 -12.85
C GLU A 227 15.76 -19.33 -12.65
N LYS A 228 16.48 -20.17 -11.90
CA LYS A 228 16.12 -21.57 -11.60
C LYS A 228 15.38 -21.73 -10.28
N VAL A 229 15.21 -20.67 -9.49
CA VAL A 229 14.36 -20.67 -8.29
C VAL A 229 12.96 -20.20 -8.66
N VAL A 230 11.96 -21.07 -8.53
CA VAL A 230 10.55 -20.78 -8.91
C VAL A 230 10.02 -19.49 -8.30
N ALA A 231 10.25 -19.29 -6.99
CA ALA A 231 9.78 -18.12 -6.26
C ALA A 231 10.41 -16.82 -6.80
N LYS A 232 11.74 -16.82 -6.96
CA LYS A 232 12.50 -15.69 -7.51
C LYS A 232 12.15 -15.40 -8.97
N HIS A 233 11.92 -16.44 -9.78
CA HIS A 233 11.45 -16.32 -11.16
C HIS A 233 10.09 -15.62 -11.22
N ALA A 234 9.12 -16.08 -10.42
CA ALA A 234 7.79 -15.49 -10.35
C ALA A 234 7.83 -14.02 -9.93
N VAL A 235 8.59 -13.68 -8.88
CA VAL A 235 8.73 -12.30 -8.41
C VAL A 235 9.39 -11.40 -9.45
N ARG A 236 10.41 -11.87 -10.18
CA ARG A 236 11.07 -11.10 -11.25
C ARG A 236 10.11 -10.79 -12.41
N MET A 237 9.35 -11.79 -12.86
CA MET A 237 8.27 -11.59 -13.84
C MET A 237 7.23 -10.59 -13.32
N GLY A 238 6.89 -10.69 -12.04
CA GLY A 238 5.98 -9.78 -11.35
C GLY A 238 6.43 -8.31 -11.27
N GLN A 239 7.73 -8.01 -11.44
CA GLN A 239 8.23 -6.63 -11.36
C GLN A 239 7.64 -5.72 -12.44
N CYS A 240 7.26 -6.29 -13.60
CA CYS A 240 6.60 -5.54 -14.67
C CYS A 240 5.18 -5.06 -14.28
N PHE A 241 4.61 -5.57 -13.20
CA PHE A 241 3.30 -5.18 -12.66
C PHE A 241 3.37 -4.18 -11.51
N SER A 242 4.55 -3.61 -11.22
CA SER A 242 4.64 -2.49 -10.27
C SER A 242 3.91 -1.26 -10.81
N SER A 243 3.01 -0.69 -9.99
CA SER A 243 2.42 0.61 -10.24
C SER A 243 3.51 1.67 -10.28
N THR A 244 3.61 2.37 -11.40
CA THR A 244 4.76 3.23 -11.73
C THR A 244 4.31 4.36 -12.64
N ARG A 245 5.00 5.50 -12.58
CA ARG A 245 4.83 6.61 -13.54
C ARG A 245 5.95 6.56 -14.59
N PRO A 246 5.64 6.41 -15.89
CA PRO A 246 6.66 6.49 -16.93
C PRO A 246 7.15 7.93 -17.09
N ILE A 247 8.47 8.10 -17.24
CA ILE A 247 9.11 9.42 -17.36
C ILE A 247 9.54 9.67 -18.82
N CYS A 248 10.57 8.95 -19.26
CA CYS A 248 11.11 9.05 -20.60
C CYS A 248 11.70 7.72 -21.06
N ARG A 249 11.84 7.57 -22.38
CA ARG A 249 12.63 6.50 -22.98
C ARG A 249 14.07 6.97 -23.09
N LEU A 250 15.00 6.19 -22.57
CA LEU A 250 16.44 6.44 -22.70
C LEU A 250 16.98 5.72 -23.94
N GLU A 251 18.06 6.26 -24.50
CA GLU A 251 18.87 5.58 -25.49
C GLU A 251 19.91 4.66 -24.82
N ALA A 252 20.43 3.69 -25.56
CA ALA A 252 21.32 2.67 -25.00
C ALA A 252 22.67 3.25 -24.52
N ASP A 253 23.15 4.31 -25.15
CA ASP A 253 24.38 5.03 -24.80
C ASP A 253 24.18 6.01 -23.61
N GLU A 254 22.94 6.36 -23.29
CA GLU A 254 22.59 7.12 -22.09
C GLU A 254 22.61 6.27 -20.81
N VAL A 255 22.65 4.94 -20.93
CA VAL A 255 22.69 3.99 -19.81
C VAL A 255 24.05 3.32 -19.72
N GLN A 256 24.77 3.58 -18.64
CA GLN A 256 26.08 2.99 -18.37
C GLN A 256 26.01 1.96 -17.24
N PHE A 257 26.81 0.91 -17.32
CA PHE A 257 26.96 -0.07 -16.24
C PHE A 257 28.27 0.16 -15.49
N ILE A 258 28.21 0.16 -14.16
CA ILE A 258 29.35 0.33 -13.25
C ILE A 258 29.36 -0.79 -12.20
N ASP A 259 30.54 -1.15 -11.68
CA ASP A 259 30.69 -2.28 -10.74
C ASP A 259 30.08 -2.02 -9.37
N ASP A 260 29.60 -3.03 -8.66
CA ASP A 260 29.20 -2.87 -7.26
C ASP A 260 30.41 -2.56 -6.34
N VAL A 261 30.17 -1.75 -5.31
CA VAL A 261 31.15 -1.50 -4.25
C VAL A 261 31.05 -2.62 -3.22
N VAL A 262 32.03 -3.54 -3.24
CA VAL A 262 32.04 -4.74 -2.39
C VAL A 262 33.29 -4.79 -1.53
N TYR A 263 33.11 -4.92 -0.22
CA TYR A 263 34.20 -5.16 0.74
C TYR A 263 33.80 -6.27 1.72
N ASN A 264 34.74 -7.17 2.01
CA ASN A 264 34.55 -8.30 2.95
C ASN A 264 33.30 -9.16 2.69
N GLY A 265 32.89 -9.28 1.42
CA GLY A 265 31.71 -10.05 1.03
C GLY A 265 30.37 -9.32 1.20
N TYR A 266 30.38 -8.06 1.60
CA TYR A 266 29.21 -7.19 1.71
C TYR A 266 29.17 -6.16 0.58
N THR A 267 27.99 -5.97 0.00
CA THR A 267 27.76 -5.04 -1.10
C THR A 267 27.23 -3.72 -0.56
N PHE A 268 28.10 -2.71 -0.44
CA PHE A 268 27.75 -1.38 0.09
C PHE A 268 26.83 -0.60 -0.85
N SER A 269 26.84 -0.94 -2.14
CA SER A 269 26.00 -0.33 -3.17
C SER A 269 24.76 -1.15 -3.53
N ASP A 270 24.34 -2.12 -2.71
CA ASP A 270 23.26 -3.05 -3.09
C ASP A 270 21.95 -2.30 -3.39
N GLY A 271 21.58 -2.23 -4.67
CA GLY A 271 20.34 -1.61 -5.09
C GLY A 271 20.43 -0.12 -5.43
N VAL A 272 21.58 0.54 -5.28
CA VAL A 272 21.74 1.98 -5.59
C VAL A 272 22.64 2.25 -6.80
N GLY A 273 22.19 3.17 -7.65
CA GLY A 273 22.88 3.64 -8.86
C GLY A 273 22.84 5.16 -8.92
N ARG A 274 23.20 5.72 -10.08
CA ARG A 274 23.36 7.18 -10.23
C ARG A 274 22.50 7.75 -11.36
N ILE A 275 22.02 8.97 -11.18
CA ILE A 275 21.24 9.73 -12.17
C ILE A 275 21.88 11.10 -12.40
N ALA A 276 21.92 11.52 -13.67
CA ALA A 276 22.42 12.83 -14.04
C ALA A 276 21.48 13.94 -13.55
N PRO A 277 22.02 15.12 -13.14
CA PRO A 277 21.19 16.25 -12.70
C PRO A 277 20.14 16.67 -13.72
N SER A 278 20.47 16.66 -15.02
CA SER A 278 19.53 16.99 -16.10
C SER A 278 18.33 16.05 -16.19
N LEU A 279 18.53 14.74 -15.98
CA LEU A 279 17.43 13.77 -15.97
C LEU A 279 16.62 13.87 -14.67
N ALA A 280 17.26 14.16 -13.54
CA ALA A 280 16.58 14.41 -12.27
C ALA A 280 15.65 15.63 -12.33
N GLU A 281 16.07 16.71 -13.00
CA GLU A 281 15.24 17.88 -13.28
C GLU A 281 14.04 17.52 -14.16
N GLN A 282 14.25 16.75 -15.23
CA GLN A 282 13.16 16.27 -16.09
C GLN A 282 12.14 15.45 -15.31
N VAL A 283 12.59 14.56 -14.41
CA VAL A 283 11.69 13.79 -13.53
C VAL A 283 10.89 14.75 -12.64
N ALA A 284 11.53 15.74 -12.03
CA ALA A 284 10.86 16.70 -11.16
C ALA A 284 9.79 17.52 -11.90
N THR A 285 10.10 18.01 -13.10
CA THR A 285 9.14 18.73 -13.95
C THR A 285 7.96 17.83 -14.34
N GLN A 286 8.24 16.62 -14.81
CA GLN A 286 7.16 15.72 -15.23
C GLN A 286 6.30 15.22 -14.07
N MET A 287 6.83 15.20 -12.84
CA MET A 287 6.11 14.82 -11.64
C MET A 287 5.45 16.00 -10.91
N ASP A 288 5.55 17.22 -11.46
CA ASP A 288 5.03 18.46 -10.88
C ASP A 288 5.58 18.74 -9.46
N LEU A 289 6.86 18.42 -9.24
CA LEU A 289 7.52 18.58 -7.93
C LEU A 289 8.04 20.01 -7.77
N ARG A 290 7.91 20.57 -6.55
CA ARG A 290 8.38 21.92 -6.23
C ARG A 290 9.91 22.07 -6.28
N HIS A 291 10.63 20.96 -6.04
CA HIS A 291 12.08 20.92 -5.93
C HIS A 291 12.60 19.63 -6.57
N ILE A 292 13.86 19.64 -7.01
CA ILE A 292 14.54 18.47 -7.56
C ILE A 292 14.91 17.53 -6.40
N PRO A 293 14.38 16.29 -6.35
CA PRO A 293 14.74 15.31 -5.33
C PRO A 293 16.18 14.83 -5.48
N SER A 294 16.81 14.42 -4.37
CA SER A 294 18.17 13.88 -4.40
C SER A 294 18.23 12.39 -4.77
N ALA A 295 17.12 11.66 -4.62
CA ALA A 295 17.06 10.24 -4.99
C ALA A 295 15.68 9.81 -5.51
N PHE A 296 15.67 8.77 -6.34
CA PHE A 296 14.50 8.28 -7.07
C PHE A 296 14.42 6.76 -6.99
N GLN A 297 13.35 6.22 -6.42
CA GLN A 297 13.08 4.79 -6.52
C GLN A 297 12.49 4.48 -7.89
N PHE A 298 13.09 3.56 -8.63
CA PHE A 298 12.81 3.40 -10.06
C PHE A 298 12.65 1.95 -10.51
N ARG A 299 12.19 1.80 -11.76
CA ARG A 299 12.29 0.62 -12.60
C ARG A 299 12.81 1.04 -13.97
N LEU A 300 13.72 0.26 -14.54
CA LEU A 300 14.22 0.43 -15.91
C LEU A 300 14.49 -0.96 -16.51
N GLY A 301 13.61 -1.43 -17.39
CA GLY A 301 13.73 -2.78 -17.94
C GLY A 301 13.72 -3.83 -16.82
N GLY A 302 14.76 -4.65 -16.75
CA GLY A 302 14.97 -5.62 -15.68
C GLY A 302 15.74 -5.09 -14.46
N ALA A 303 16.07 -3.79 -14.44
CA ALA A 303 16.71 -3.13 -13.32
C ALA A 303 15.69 -2.51 -12.35
N LYS A 304 16.01 -2.57 -11.06
CA LYS A 304 15.23 -1.96 -9.99
C LYS A 304 16.17 -1.43 -8.91
N GLY A 305 15.77 -0.36 -8.23
CA GLY A 305 16.49 0.14 -7.07
C GLY A 305 16.24 1.62 -6.81
N VAL A 306 17.26 2.30 -6.31
CA VAL A 306 17.33 3.76 -6.15
C VAL A 306 18.37 4.34 -7.10
N LEU A 307 18.10 5.50 -7.68
CA LEU A 307 19.10 6.35 -8.34
C LEU A 307 19.34 7.61 -7.53
N THR A 308 20.60 7.91 -7.23
CA THR A 308 21.01 9.11 -6.50
C THR A 308 21.60 10.13 -7.45
N VAL A 309 21.26 11.41 -7.28
CA VAL A 309 21.81 12.50 -8.12
C VAL A 309 23.32 12.59 -7.92
N ASP A 310 24.08 12.49 -9.00
CA ASP A 310 25.54 12.65 -8.99
C ASP A 310 25.98 13.76 -9.95
N LYS A 311 26.59 14.81 -9.41
CA LYS A 311 27.06 15.98 -10.17
C LYS A 311 28.16 15.64 -11.17
N SER A 312 28.88 14.54 -11.00
CA SER A 312 29.89 14.11 -11.97
C SER A 312 29.31 13.75 -13.35
N LEU A 313 28.00 13.52 -13.44
CA LEU A 313 27.29 13.19 -14.68
C LEU A 313 26.72 14.41 -15.43
N GLU A 314 26.89 15.63 -14.90
CA GLU A 314 26.21 16.83 -15.41
C GLU A 314 26.56 17.19 -16.86
N ASN A 315 27.80 16.92 -17.28
CA ASN A 315 28.32 17.25 -18.62
C ASN A 315 28.54 16.01 -19.50
N GLY A 316 27.98 14.85 -19.12
CA GLY A 316 28.10 13.60 -19.87
C GLY A 316 26.90 13.33 -20.79
N GLY A 317 27.12 12.47 -21.80
CA GLY A 317 26.01 11.84 -22.54
C GLY A 317 25.25 10.80 -21.70
N VAL A 318 25.91 10.23 -20.69
CA VAL A 318 25.32 9.26 -19.76
C VAL A 318 24.30 9.94 -18.84
N LYS A 319 23.08 9.39 -18.78
CA LYS A 319 21.99 9.87 -17.93
C LYS A 319 21.76 8.99 -16.70
N VAL A 320 22.03 7.69 -16.82
CA VAL A 320 21.85 6.72 -15.73
C VAL A 320 23.05 5.78 -15.65
N GLN A 321 23.54 5.54 -14.43
CA GLN A 321 24.50 4.48 -14.15
C GLN A 321 23.87 3.39 -13.30
N LEU A 322 23.91 2.15 -13.78
CA LEU A 322 23.35 0.98 -13.11
C LEU A 322 24.42 0.03 -12.61
N ARG A 323 24.15 -0.64 -11.49
CA ARG A 323 25.02 -1.67 -10.91
C ARG A 323 24.47 -3.08 -11.07
N PRO A 324 25.31 -4.15 -11.06
CA PRO A 324 24.86 -5.53 -11.14
C PRO A 324 23.79 -5.89 -10.10
N SER A 325 23.94 -5.42 -8.86
CA SER A 325 22.97 -5.54 -7.78
C SER A 325 21.57 -5.05 -8.18
N GLN A 326 21.44 -4.06 -9.05
CA GLN A 326 20.15 -3.53 -9.50
C GLN A 326 19.51 -4.38 -10.61
N ILE A 327 20.29 -5.12 -11.40
CA ILE A 327 19.83 -5.85 -12.58
C ILE A 327 19.31 -7.23 -12.17
N LYS A 328 17.99 -7.41 -12.19
CA LYS A 328 17.37 -8.67 -11.75
C LYS A 328 17.17 -9.65 -12.91
N PHE A 329 16.97 -9.17 -14.13
CA PHE A 329 16.87 -9.98 -15.34
C PHE A 329 17.22 -9.15 -16.59
N LYS A 330 17.48 -9.82 -17.73
CA LYS A 330 17.80 -9.15 -18.99
C LYS A 330 16.52 -8.64 -19.66
N SER A 331 16.53 -7.40 -20.12
CA SER A 331 15.42 -6.75 -20.84
C SER A 331 15.96 -5.68 -21.78
N GLU A 332 15.28 -5.45 -22.91
CA GLU A 332 15.59 -4.39 -23.89
C GLU A 332 14.78 -3.11 -23.64
N HIS A 333 13.95 -3.10 -22.59
CA HIS A 333 13.07 -1.99 -22.31
C HIS A 333 13.81 -0.85 -21.57
N LEU A 334 13.96 0.29 -22.24
CA LEU A 334 14.73 1.45 -21.76
C LEU A 334 13.87 2.63 -21.26
N THR A 335 12.57 2.45 -21.05
CA THR A 335 11.76 3.50 -20.41
C THR A 335 12.03 3.54 -18.91
N LEU A 336 12.44 4.71 -18.42
CA LEU A 336 12.58 5.01 -17.00
C LEU A 336 11.20 5.21 -16.38
N GLU A 337 10.95 4.48 -15.31
CA GLU A 337 9.71 4.51 -14.56
C GLU A 337 10.00 4.83 -13.10
N VAL A 338 9.37 5.86 -12.56
CA VAL A 338 9.57 6.29 -11.16
C VAL A 338 8.41 5.78 -10.31
N ILE A 339 8.75 5.26 -9.14
CA ILE A 339 7.80 4.81 -8.11
C ILE A 339 7.56 5.96 -7.13
N ARG A 340 8.63 6.49 -6.55
CA ARG A 340 8.62 7.60 -5.59
C ARG A 340 9.97 8.31 -5.57
N THR A 341 10.00 9.46 -4.91
CA THR A 341 11.20 10.31 -4.79
C THR A 341 11.58 10.50 -3.34
N SER A 342 12.82 10.93 -3.05
CA SER A 342 13.26 11.28 -1.70
C SER A 342 12.43 12.44 -1.14
N THR A 343 11.79 12.25 0.01
CA THR A 343 11.02 13.28 0.73
C THR A 343 11.37 13.25 2.22
N TYR A 344 11.19 14.37 2.91
CA TYR A 344 11.28 14.38 4.36
C TYR A 344 9.99 13.84 4.97
N ILE A 345 10.11 12.74 5.72
CA ILE A 345 9.02 12.19 6.51
C ILE A 345 9.45 12.21 7.98
N HIS A 346 8.55 12.63 8.86
CA HIS A 346 8.81 12.67 10.29
C HIS A 346 9.05 11.26 10.86
N GLY A 347 9.94 11.16 11.86
CA GLY A 347 10.20 9.91 12.56
C GLY A 347 9.08 9.53 13.52
N TYR A 348 8.66 8.27 13.51
CA TYR A 348 7.69 7.73 14.48
C TYR A 348 8.17 6.45 15.12
N LEU A 349 8.02 6.36 16.44
CA LEU A 349 8.11 5.11 17.17
C LEU A 349 6.90 4.23 16.84
N ASN A 350 7.08 2.92 16.95
CA ASN A 350 6.03 1.91 16.88
C ASN A 350 6.27 0.83 17.96
N ARG A 351 5.32 -0.11 18.08
CA ARG A 351 5.41 -1.20 19.08
C ARG A 351 6.73 -1.96 19.04
N GLN A 352 7.22 -2.32 17.85
CA GLN A 352 8.45 -3.10 17.70
C GLN A 352 9.68 -2.31 18.16
N VAL A 353 9.83 -1.07 17.68
CA VAL A 353 10.96 -0.22 18.02
C VAL A 353 11.00 0.11 19.51
N ILE A 354 9.84 0.43 20.11
CA ILE A 354 9.74 0.68 21.56
C ILE A 354 10.18 -0.56 22.35
N THR A 355 9.76 -1.76 21.90
CA THR A 355 10.16 -3.03 22.53
C THR A 355 11.67 -3.23 22.47
N LEU A 356 12.31 -2.92 21.33
CA LEU A 356 13.77 -3.04 21.17
C LEU A 356 14.53 -2.00 21.97
N LEU A 357 14.17 -0.72 21.87
CA LEU A 357 14.84 0.36 22.59
C LEU A 357 14.71 0.19 24.11
N SER A 358 13.55 -0.25 24.61
CA SER A 358 13.36 -0.59 26.03
C SER A 358 14.28 -1.76 26.44
N ALA A 359 14.37 -2.82 25.63
CA ALA A 359 15.29 -3.94 25.88
C ALA A 359 16.78 -3.54 25.83
N LEU A 360 17.14 -2.55 25.01
CA LEU A 360 18.50 -2.00 24.93
C LEU A 360 18.80 -0.96 26.04
N GLY A 361 17.83 -0.67 26.92
CA GLY A 361 18.03 0.13 28.12
C GLY A 361 17.50 1.57 28.07
N VAL A 362 16.76 1.96 27.01
CA VAL A 362 16.04 3.24 26.99
C VAL A 362 14.93 3.21 28.04
N ARG A 363 14.91 4.21 28.92
CA ARG A 363 13.96 4.24 30.06
C ARG A 363 12.54 4.47 29.59
N ASP A 364 11.58 3.72 30.14
CA ASP A 364 10.15 3.81 29.81
C ASP A 364 9.58 5.23 29.86
N LYS A 365 10.03 6.04 30.82
CA LYS A 365 9.61 7.45 30.97
C LYS A 365 9.90 8.33 29.75
N VAL A 366 10.87 7.95 28.91
CA VAL A 366 11.19 8.69 27.68
C VAL A 366 10.05 8.56 26.68
N PHE A 367 9.57 7.34 26.46
CA PHE A 367 8.44 7.07 25.57
C PHE A 367 7.15 7.69 26.09
N LEU A 368 6.89 7.58 27.39
CA LEU A 368 5.71 8.18 28.02
C LEU A 368 5.73 9.71 27.90
N LYS A 369 6.88 10.36 28.09
CA LYS A 369 7.01 11.81 27.89
C LYS A 369 6.73 12.23 26.45
N LEU A 370 7.22 11.48 25.46
CA LEU A 370 6.93 11.76 24.05
C LEU A 370 5.44 11.61 23.74
N MET A 371 4.79 10.57 24.29
CA MET A 371 3.36 10.38 24.19
C MET A 371 2.57 11.53 24.84
N ASP A 372 2.92 11.91 26.07
CA ASP A 372 2.23 12.97 26.82
C ASP A 372 2.33 14.31 26.10
N ASN A 373 3.50 14.64 25.55
CA ASN A 373 3.68 15.83 24.71
C ASN A 373 2.77 15.79 23.48
N MET A 374 2.71 14.65 22.79
CA MET A 374 1.87 14.49 21.60
C MET A 374 0.38 14.65 21.93
N LEU A 375 -0.11 14.05 23.02
CA LEU A 375 -1.48 14.22 23.49
C LEU A 375 -1.79 15.69 23.83
N HIS A 376 -0.86 16.36 24.51
CA HIS A 376 -1.00 17.77 24.87
C HIS A 376 -1.09 18.70 23.65
N ASP A 377 -0.36 18.40 22.59
CA ASP A 377 -0.41 19.15 21.34
C ASP A 377 -1.74 18.90 20.60
N ILE A 378 -2.19 17.65 20.54
CA ILE A 378 -3.46 17.25 19.90
C ILE A 378 -4.67 17.93 20.56
N ASP A 379 -4.68 18.08 21.89
CA ASP A 379 -5.81 18.71 22.59
C ASP A 379 -5.96 20.21 22.28
N LYS A 380 -4.92 20.84 21.70
CA LYS A 380 -4.94 22.26 21.33
C LYS A 380 -5.38 22.52 19.89
N ILE A 381 -5.31 21.53 18.99
CA ILE A 381 -5.49 21.74 17.54
C ILE A 381 -6.90 22.21 17.16
N LEU A 382 -7.91 21.97 18.01
CA LEU A 382 -9.28 22.40 17.75
C LEU A 382 -9.55 23.85 18.15
N ARG A 383 -8.65 24.47 18.93
CA ARG A 383 -8.85 25.80 19.53
C ARG A 383 -7.79 26.83 19.15
N LYS A 384 -6.60 26.38 18.76
CA LYS A 384 -5.46 27.23 18.43
C LYS A 384 -5.00 26.97 16.99
N PRO A 385 -5.33 27.87 16.05
CA PRO A 385 -4.95 27.73 14.64
C PRO A 385 -3.47 27.48 14.42
N GLU A 386 -2.60 28.17 15.17
CA GLU A 386 -1.14 28.05 15.04
C GLU A 386 -0.65 26.65 15.44
N GLU A 387 -1.23 26.10 16.51
CA GLU A 387 -0.96 24.74 16.97
C GLU A 387 -1.49 23.70 15.99
N ALA A 388 -2.68 23.92 15.44
CA ALA A 388 -3.27 23.04 14.44
C ALA A 388 -2.39 22.94 13.19
N VAL A 389 -1.94 24.08 12.67
CA VAL A 389 -1.01 24.18 11.54
C VAL A 389 0.29 23.45 11.87
N ARG A 390 0.90 23.72 13.04
CA ARG A 390 2.14 23.05 13.44
C ARG A 390 1.99 21.53 13.48
N VAL A 391 0.96 21.01 14.14
CA VAL A 391 0.75 19.56 14.28
C VAL A 391 0.43 18.90 12.94
N LEU A 392 -0.39 19.54 12.08
CA LEU A 392 -0.67 19.03 10.74
C LEU A 392 0.61 18.91 9.90
N LEU A 393 1.45 19.93 9.91
CA LEU A 393 2.70 19.95 9.13
C LEU A 393 3.75 19.00 9.72
N SER A 394 3.68 18.69 11.01
CA SER A 394 4.49 17.61 11.61
C SER A 394 3.96 16.19 11.33
N ASN A 395 2.78 16.06 10.70
CA ASN A 395 2.15 14.78 10.36
C ASN A 395 1.70 14.76 8.90
N THR A 396 2.55 15.27 8.01
CA THR A 396 2.29 15.31 6.57
C THR A 396 2.05 13.91 6.00
N ASP A 397 0.98 13.80 5.24
CA ASP A 397 0.64 12.62 4.45
C ASP A 397 1.11 12.79 3.01
N GLU A 398 1.36 11.67 2.31
CA GLU A 398 1.79 11.67 0.91
C GLU A 398 0.74 12.29 -0.04
N ALA A 399 -0.54 12.31 0.34
CA ALA A 399 -1.62 12.89 -0.46
C ALA A 399 -1.70 14.43 -0.33
N GLY A 400 -0.96 15.03 0.61
CA GLY A 400 -0.93 16.47 0.83
C GLY A 400 -2.15 17.03 1.57
N THR A 401 -2.97 16.18 2.20
CA THR A 401 -4.17 16.60 2.93
C THR A 401 -3.82 17.52 4.10
N ALA A 402 -2.84 17.17 4.94
CA ALA A 402 -2.45 17.98 6.09
C ALA A 402 -1.93 19.38 5.70
N PRO A 403 -1.06 19.53 4.68
CA PRO A 403 -0.71 20.84 4.12
C PRO A 403 -1.91 21.65 3.61
N ILE A 404 -2.85 21.03 2.90
CA ILE A 404 -4.07 21.70 2.41
C ILE A 404 -4.91 22.22 3.59
N MET A 405 -5.13 21.37 4.60
CA MET A 405 -5.81 21.76 5.83
C MET A 405 -5.09 22.93 6.52
N ALA A 406 -3.76 22.89 6.60
CA ALA A 406 -2.97 23.97 7.17
C ALA A 406 -3.17 25.29 6.41
N SER A 407 -3.19 25.28 5.07
CA SER A 407 -3.48 26.46 4.25
C SER A 407 -4.90 27.01 4.47
N ILE A 408 -5.90 26.14 4.60
CA ILE A 408 -7.29 26.54 4.91
C ILE A 408 -7.36 27.19 6.29
N ILE A 409 -6.67 26.63 7.29
CA ILE A 409 -6.61 27.19 8.65
C ILE A 409 -5.90 28.54 8.64
N GLN A 410 -4.77 28.67 7.94
CA GLN A 410 -4.05 29.95 7.79
C GLN A 410 -4.89 31.04 7.10
N ALA A 411 -5.83 30.66 6.24
CA ALA A 411 -6.79 31.59 5.63
C ALA A 411 -7.90 32.04 6.59
N GLY A 412 -7.92 31.57 7.84
CA GLY A 412 -8.84 32.01 8.90
C GLY A 412 -10.13 31.21 9.01
N PHE A 413 -10.24 30.05 8.36
CA PHE A 413 -11.48 29.26 8.35
C PHE A 413 -11.76 28.56 9.69
N LEU A 414 -10.73 28.22 10.46
CA LEU A 414 -10.91 27.58 11.78
C LEU A 414 -11.50 28.58 12.80
N GLU A 415 -11.00 29.81 12.78
CA GLU A 415 -11.47 30.94 13.60
C GLU A 415 -12.92 31.27 13.29
N ARG A 416 -13.32 31.10 12.03
CA ARG A 416 -14.71 31.25 11.54
C ARG A 416 -15.61 30.07 11.87
N GLN A 417 -15.11 29.05 12.57
CA GLN A 417 -15.84 27.84 12.92
C GLN A 417 -16.38 27.08 11.69
N ASP A 418 -15.67 27.11 10.57
CA ASP A 418 -16.08 26.42 9.35
C ASP A 418 -16.27 24.90 9.61
N PRO A 419 -17.46 24.34 9.33
CA PRO A 419 -17.75 22.93 9.63
C PRO A 419 -16.84 21.96 8.90
N TYR A 420 -16.45 22.28 7.67
CA TYR A 420 -15.63 21.39 6.84
C TYR A 420 -14.23 21.22 7.45
N ILE A 421 -13.53 22.31 7.77
CA ILE A 421 -12.20 22.21 8.39
C ILE A 421 -12.24 21.63 9.81
N LYS A 422 -13.28 21.95 10.60
CA LYS A 422 -13.46 21.37 11.94
C LYS A 422 -13.67 19.86 11.88
N ASN A 423 -14.48 19.37 10.95
CA ASN A 423 -14.70 17.94 10.75
C ASN A 423 -13.41 17.24 10.35
N LEU A 424 -12.64 17.79 9.40
CA LEU A 424 -11.34 17.25 9.01
C LEU A 424 -10.33 17.23 10.16
N LEU A 425 -10.25 18.29 10.96
CA LEU A 425 -9.38 18.36 12.14
C LEU A 425 -9.79 17.37 13.24
N ASN A 426 -11.09 17.20 13.47
CA ASN A 426 -11.60 16.19 14.39
C ASN A 426 -11.22 14.78 13.93
N LEU A 427 -11.39 14.47 12.64
CA LEU A 427 -10.98 13.19 12.05
C LEU A 427 -9.48 12.96 12.17
N PHE A 428 -8.67 13.98 11.88
CA PHE A 428 -7.22 13.93 12.07
C PHE A 428 -6.84 13.62 13.53
N ARG A 429 -7.45 14.31 14.51
CA ARG A 429 -7.27 14.05 15.95
C ARG A 429 -7.60 12.60 16.31
N VAL A 430 -8.78 12.15 15.90
CA VAL A 430 -9.30 10.80 16.16
C VAL A 430 -8.39 9.74 15.53
N ASN A 431 -7.88 9.98 14.32
CA ASN A 431 -6.94 9.11 13.65
C ASN A 431 -5.61 8.99 14.41
N ILE A 432 -5.04 10.10 14.89
CA ILE A 432 -3.81 10.05 15.70
C ILE A 432 -4.04 9.29 17.01
N LEU A 433 -5.14 9.55 17.72
CA LEU A 433 -5.47 8.83 18.97
C LEU A 433 -5.64 7.32 18.72
N LYS A 434 -6.32 6.96 17.63
CA LYS A 434 -6.47 5.56 17.19
C LYS A 434 -5.12 4.93 16.89
N ASP A 435 -4.24 5.59 16.14
CA ASP A 435 -2.91 5.10 15.80
C ASP A 435 -2.00 5.00 17.03
N LEU A 436 -2.07 5.95 17.97
CA LEU A 436 -1.37 5.87 19.24
C LEU A 436 -1.81 4.62 20.03
N LYS A 437 -3.12 4.42 20.22
CA LYS A 437 -3.64 3.27 20.97
C LYS A 437 -3.36 1.93 20.26
N LYS A 438 -3.63 1.84 18.95
CA LYS A 438 -3.55 0.58 18.18
C LYS A 438 -2.15 0.23 17.67
N LYS A 439 -1.25 1.20 17.52
CA LYS A 439 0.08 0.98 16.93
C LYS A 439 1.23 1.55 17.76
N ALA A 440 0.94 2.23 18.88
CA ALA A 440 1.92 3.00 19.64
C ALA A 440 2.72 3.96 18.74
N LYS A 441 2.03 4.56 17.75
CA LYS A 441 2.62 5.51 16.80
C LYS A 441 2.86 6.82 17.54
N ILE A 442 4.10 7.06 17.97
CA ILE A 442 4.49 8.27 18.73
C ILE A 442 5.47 9.07 17.89
N LEU A 443 5.17 10.33 17.64
CA LEU A 443 6.04 11.26 16.92
C LEU A 443 7.37 11.45 17.67
N VAL A 444 8.48 11.44 16.95
CA VAL A 444 9.81 11.78 17.44
C VAL A 444 10.24 13.09 16.79
N PRO A 445 10.17 14.23 17.49
CA PRO A 445 10.50 15.54 16.91
C PRO A 445 11.94 15.63 16.37
N GLN A 446 12.87 14.94 17.03
CA GLN A 446 14.27 14.81 16.59
C GLN A 446 14.48 13.47 15.86
N GLY A 447 13.66 13.24 14.84
CA GLY A 447 13.67 12.01 14.09
C GLY A 447 13.14 12.17 12.67
N ALA A 448 13.72 11.41 11.75
CA ALA A 448 13.32 11.37 10.35
C ALA A 448 13.17 9.93 9.86
N PHE A 449 12.38 9.74 8.81
CA PHE A 449 12.25 8.50 8.06
C PHE A 449 12.64 8.79 6.61
N LEU A 450 13.79 8.27 6.18
CA LEU A 450 14.49 8.72 4.98
C LEU A 450 14.90 7.55 4.11
N LEU A 451 14.85 7.75 2.80
CA LEU A 451 15.38 6.79 1.83
C LEU A 451 16.89 6.63 2.02
N GLY A 452 17.38 5.39 2.02
CA GLY A 452 18.80 5.08 2.11
C GLY A 452 19.54 5.25 0.78
N VAL A 453 20.72 5.86 0.82
CA VAL A 453 21.66 5.94 -0.32
C VAL A 453 23.10 5.69 0.14
N MET A 454 24.01 5.45 -0.80
CA MET A 454 25.45 5.26 -0.53
C MET A 454 26.22 6.56 -0.77
N ASP A 455 27.28 6.77 0.01
CA ASP A 455 28.28 7.80 -0.23
C ASP A 455 29.17 7.44 -1.43
N GLU A 456 28.85 8.02 -2.59
CA GLU A 456 29.62 7.90 -3.83
C GLU A 456 30.93 8.73 -3.82
N THR A 457 31.11 9.62 -2.85
CA THR A 457 32.30 10.47 -2.70
C THR A 457 33.39 9.83 -1.85
N ASN A 458 33.07 8.74 -1.13
CA ASN A 458 33.96 8.00 -0.25
C ASN A 458 34.58 8.88 0.87
N THR A 459 33.81 9.84 1.39
CA THR A 459 34.23 10.82 2.42
C THR A 459 33.73 10.48 3.83
N LEU A 460 32.75 9.59 3.96
CA LEU A 460 32.29 9.05 5.25
C LEU A 460 33.15 7.86 5.70
N GLU A 461 33.54 7.83 6.96
CA GLU A 461 34.24 6.71 7.58
C GLU A 461 33.27 5.63 8.12
N GLU A 462 33.80 4.48 8.55
CA GLU A 462 32.99 3.41 9.12
C GLU A 462 32.22 3.90 10.36
N GLY A 463 30.90 3.68 10.37
CA GLY A 463 30.02 4.14 11.44
C GLY A 463 29.58 5.59 11.33
N GLU A 464 30.01 6.33 10.29
CA GLU A 464 29.52 7.66 9.97
C GLU A 464 28.35 7.61 8.98
N ILE A 465 27.42 8.56 9.13
CA ILE A 465 26.36 8.85 8.17
C ILE A 465 26.31 10.35 7.87
N PHE A 466 25.75 10.73 6.72
CA PHE A 466 25.36 12.11 6.44
C PHE A 466 23.85 12.22 6.31
N VAL A 467 23.27 13.21 7.00
CA VAL A 467 21.84 13.51 6.95
C VAL A 467 21.65 15.02 6.89
N GLN A 468 21.02 15.47 5.81
CA GLN A 468 20.54 16.83 5.65
C GLN A 468 19.03 16.78 5.41
N ILE A 469 18.27 17.33 6.35
CA ILE A 469 16.81 17.43 6.24
C ILE A 469 16.43 18.80 5.71
N TRP A 470 15.42 18.81 4.85
CA TRP A 470 14.76 19.99 4.37
C TRP A 470 13.26 19.80 4.45
N ASP A 471 12.65 20.46 5.43
CA ASP A 471 11.21 20.57 5.55
C ASP A 471 10.72 21.82 4.80
N SER A 472 10.09 21.59 3.66
CA SER A 472 9.44 22.63 2.85
C SER A 472 7.93 22.75 3.15
N SER A 473 7.42 21.97 4.11
CA SER A 473 5.99 21.96 4.48
C SER A 473 5.64 22.99 5.54
N SER A 474 6.60 23.40 6.37
CA SER A 474 6.46 24.40 7.42
C SER A 474 6.50 25.85 6.91
N THR A 475 5.82 26.77 7.63
CA THR A 475 5.89 28.23 7.43
C THR A 475 7.29 28.82 7.70
N GLY A 476 8.20 28.03 8.24
CA GLY A 476 9.63 28.31 8.30
C GLY A 476 10.39 27.12 7.71
N THR A 477 11.13 27.35 6.62
CA THR A 477 11.93 26.33 5.95
C THR A 477 13.00 25.79 6.90
N ILE A 478 12.83 24.57 7.44
CA ILE A 478 13.88 23.95 8.25
C ILE A 478 14.84 23.26 7.30
N ARG A 479 16.03 23.84 7.12
CA ARG A 479 17.16 23.16 6.49
C ARG A 479 18.23 22.92 7.56
N GLN A 480 18.47 21.66 7.89
CA GLN A 480 19.35 21.29 8.98
C GLN A 480 20.26 20.13 8.56
N ILE A 481 21.55 20.28 8.82
CA ILE A 481 22.53 19.19 8.76
C ILE A 481 22.65 18.60 10.17
N ILE A 482 22.57 17.28 10.29
CA ILE A 482 22.67 16.58 11.56
C ILE A 482 24.13 16.20 11.82
N THR A 483 24.65 16.58 12.99
CA THR A 483 26.05 16.34 13.40
C THR A 483 26.18 15.62 14.74
N LYS A 484 25.11 14.92 15.15
CA LYS A 484 24.99 14.27 16.46
C LYS A 484 25.07 12.74 16.33
N GLU A 485 25.31 12.08 17.45
CA GLU A 485 25.07 10.64 17.55
C GLU A 485 23.60 10.32 17.27
N CYS A 486 23.37 9.31 16.45
CA CYS A 486 22.04 8.94 15.97
C CYS A 486 21.78 7.45 16.17
N VAL A 487 20.52 7.09 16.37
CA VAL A 487 20.02 5.73 16.19
C VAL A 487 19.49 5.58 14.78
N VAL A 488 19.92 4.53 14.07
CA VAL A 488 19.43 4.14 12.76
C VAL A 488 18.90 2.71 12.81
N PHE A 489 17.74 2.49 12.20
CA PHE A 489 17.17 1.16 12.00
C PHE A 489 16.19 1.17 10.83
N ARG A 490 15.80 -0.03 10.39
CA ARG A 490 14.81 -0.24 9.33
C ARG A 490 13.57 -0.91 9.91
N ASN A 491 12.38 -0.44 9.52
CA ASN A 491 11.14 -1.08 9.90
C ASN A 491 10.73 -2.15 8.86
N PRO A 492 10.20 -3.31 9.28
CA PRO A 492 10.11 -3.75 10.67
C PRO A 492 11.44 -4.33 11.19
N CYS A 493 11.73 -4.11 12.48
CA CYS A 493 12.92 -4.61 13.18
C CYS A 493 12.51 -5.52 14.34
N PHE A 494 13.26 -6.59 14.56
CA PHE A 494 12.94 -7.63 15.55
C PHE A 494 14.13 -8.04 16.40
N HIS A 495 15.34 -7.99 15.84
CA HIS A 495 16.54 -8.34 16.55
C HIS A 495 17.13 -7.10 17.25
N PRO A 496 17.62 -7.21 18.50
CA PRO A 496 18.27 -6.09 19.19
C PRO A 496 19.43 -5.45 18.41
N GLY A 497 20.10 -6.24 17.58
CA GLY A 497 21.18 -5.79 16.68
C GLY A 497 20.73 -5.01 15.45
N ASP A 498 19.41 -4.95 15.17
CA ASP A 498 18.85 -4.15 14.05
C ASP A 498 18.92 -2.65 14.29
N VAL A 499 19.11 -2.26 15.56
CA VAL A 499 19.24 -0.88 16.01
C VAL A 499 20.73 -0.53 16.07
N ARG A 500 21.17 0.35 15.18
CA ARG A 500 22.56 0.80 15.08
C ARG A 500 22.71 2.20 15.64
N VAL A 501 23.76 2.39 16.43
CA VAL A 501 24.20 3.71 16.89
C VAL A 501 25.37 4.15 16.02
N VAL A 502 25.20 5.29 15.37
CA VAL A 502 26.10 5.84 14.34
C VAL A 502 26.35 7.32 14.61
N GLN A 503 27.40 7.87 14.01
CA GLN A 503 27.71 9.29 14.12
C GLN A 503 27.27 10.03 12.85
N ALA A 504 26.34 10.97 12.96
CA ALA A 504 26.07 11.88 11.85
C ALA A 504 27.17 12.95 11.78
N VAL A 505 27.71 13.19 10.59
CA VAL A 505 28.81 14.13 10.37
C VAL A 505 28.50 15.06 9.21
N ASP A 506 29.06 16.26 9.25
CA ASP A 506 28.99 17.19 8.13
C ASP A 506 30.11 16.90 7.11
N ARG A 507 29.72 16.83 5.83
CA ARG A 507 30.61 16.62 4.68
C ARG A 507 30.17 17.57 3.54
N PRO A 508 30.95 18.60 3.20
CA PRO A 508 30.62 19.54 2.13
C PRO A 508 30.33 18.88 0.77
N ASN A 509 31.03 17.79 0.46
CA ASN A 509 30.84 17.02 -0.77
C ASN A 509 29.43 16.43 -0.88
N LEU A 510 28.72 16.23 0.24
CA LEU A 510 27.40 15.60 0.30
C LEU A 510 26.24 16.59 0.46
N HIS A 511 26.49 17.91 0.55
CA HIS A 511 25.45 18.94 0.77
C HIS A 511 24.36 19.00 -0.32
N HIS A 512 24.62 18.42 -1.49
CA HIS A 512 23.68 18.29 -2.59
C HIS A 512 22.64 17.19 -2.35
N LEU A 513 22.88 16.27 -1.41
CA LEU A 513 21.97 15.23 -1.01
C LEU A 513 21.11 15.72 0.16
N VAL A 514 19.80 15.73 -0.05
CA VAL A 514 18.80 16.27 0.87
C VAL A 514 17.66 15.27 0.99
N ASN A 515 17.11 15.13 2.20
CA ASN A 515 15.99 14.22 2.49
C ASN A 515 16.30 12.74 2.17
N VAL A 516 17.55 12.35 2.38
CA VAL A 516 18.06 10.99 2.31
C VAL A 516 19.01 10.74 3.48
N VAL A 517 19.22 9.48 3.86
CA VAL A 517 20.34 9.10 4.73
C VAL A 517 21.44 8.50 3.87
N VAL A 518 22.63 9.09 3.95
CA VAL A 518 23.80 8.65 3.19
C VAL A 518 24.66 7.78 4.09
N PHE A 519 24.86 6.53 3.69
CA PHE A 519 25.70 5.57 4.39
C PHE A 519 27.12 5.56 3.82
N SER A 520 28.12 5.36 4.69
CA SER A 520 29.49 5.16 4.26
C SER A 520 29.62 3.95 3.32
N SER A 521 30.49 4.09 2.32
CA SER A 521 30.97 3.00 1.45
C SER A 521 32.21 2.30 2.02
N LYS A 522 32.59 2.59 3.27
CA LYS A 522 33.73 2.01 4.00
C LYS A 522 33.27 1.22 5.22
N GLY A 523 34.13 0.29 5.65
CA GLY A 523 33.99 -0.46 6.90
C GLY A 523 33.98 -1.96 6.69
N TYR A 524 33.78 -2.71 7.79
CA TYR A 524 33.78 -4.17 7.71
C TYR A 524 32.50 -4.73 7.06
N ARG A 525 31.33 -4.19 7.43
CA ARG A 525 30.00 -4.55 6.91
C ARG A 525 29.16 -3.28 6.78
N ASP A 526 28.31 -3.23 5.76
CA ASP A 526 27.44 -2.09 5.50
C ASP A 526 26.34 -1.96 6.57
N ILE A 527 26.03 -0.73 6.99
CA ILE A 527 24.98 -0.45 8.00
C ILE A 527 23.58 -0.90 7.53
N PRO A 528 23.17 -0.69 6.26
CA PRO A 528 21.91 -1.20 5.71
C PRO A 528 21.65 -2.68 6.03
N SER A 529 22.60 -3.56 5.74
CA SER A 529 22.46 -5.01 5.96
C SER A 529 22.45 -5.41 7.42
N MET A 530 22.96 -4.56 8.33
CA MET A 530 22.83 -4.75 9.78
C MET A 530 21.41 -4.39 10.27
N CYS A 531 20.71 -3.50 9.58
CA CYS A 531 19.38 -3.00 9.94
C CYS A 531 18.29 -3.90 9.34
N SER A 532 18.00 -5.03 10.00
CA SER A 532 16.95 -5.97 9.55
C SER A 532 17.25 -6.58 8.15
N GLY A 533 18.53 -6.69 7.76
CA GLY A 533 18.91 -7.17 6.42
C GLY A 533 18.48 -6.23 5.29
N GLY A 534 18.48 -4.92 5.53
CA GLY A 534 18.12 -3.91 4.55
C GLY A 534 19.13 -3.77 3.42
N ASP A 535 18.70 -3.12 2.34
CA ASP A 535 19.52 -2.74 1.19
C ASP A 535 19.25 -1.27 0.81
N LEU A 536 19.70 -0.84 -0.37
CA LEU A 536 19.48 0.50 -0.91
C LEU A 536 18.61 0.45 -2.18
N ASP A 537 17.73 -0.56 -2.32
CA ASP A 537 16.84 -0.75 -3.47
C ASP A 537 15.50 0.01 -3.37
N GLY A 538 15.36 0.74 -2.26
CA GLY A 538 14.20 1.55 -1.92
C GLY A 538 13.79 1.47 -0.45
N ASP A 539 14.64 0.90 0.41
CA ASP A 539 14.41 0.86 1.86
C ASP A 539 14.50 2.25 2.50
N ASP A 540 13.60 2.47 3.45
CA ASP A 540 13.60 3.65 4.30
C ASP A 540 14.15 3.32 5.69
N TYR A 541 14.94 4.25 6.21
CA TYR A 541 15.59 4.13 7.51
C TYR A 541 15.08 5.22 8.44
N SER A 542 14.74 4.82 9.66
CA SER A 542 14.46 5.76 10.74
C SER A 542 15.78 6.23 11.33
N VAL A 543 16.00 7.55 11.39
CA VAL A 543 17.18 8.19 11.98
C VAL A 543 16.73 9.09 13.12
N TYR A 544 17.09 8.77 14.36
CA TYR A 544 16.74 9.55 15.55
C TYR A 544 17.98 10.14 16.20
N TRP A 545 18.00 11.46 16.39
CA TRP A 545 19.10 12.19 17.03
C TRP A 545 18.69 12.80 18.38
N ASP A 546 17.62 12.29 18.99
CA ASP A 546 17.25 12.59 20.37
C ASP A 546 18.21 11.84 21.33
N PRO A 547 19.01 12.56 22.15
CA PRO A 547 19.92 11.94 23.11
C PRO A 547 19.24 10.98 24.10
N MET A 548 17.95 11.16 24.37
CA MET A 548 17.20 10.31 25.29
C MET A 548 16.78 8.97 24.66
N LEU A 549 16.79 8.87 23.33
CA LEU A 549 16.48 7.64 22.59
C LEU A 549 17.73 6.83 22.22
N ILE A 550 18.93 7.38 22.40
CA ILE A 550 20.17 6.63 22.22
C ILE A 550 20.26 5.54 23.30
N PRO A 551 20.31 4.24 22.93
CA PRO A 551 20.37 3.17 23.93
C PRO A 551 21.71 3.16 24.66
N PRO A 552 21.72 2.93 25.99
CA PRO A 552 22.97 2.73 26.73
C PRO A 552 23.76 1.51 26.23
N ARG A 553 23.06 0.42 25.87
CA ARG A 553 23.67 -0.74 25.23
C ARG A 553 23.76 -0.51 23.73
N LYS A 554 24.86 0.08 23.29
CA LYS A 554 25.10 0.41 21.88
C LYS A 554 25.48 -0.83 21.07
N ASN A 555 25.01 -0.88 19.82
CA ASN A 555 25.50 -1.78 18.77
C ASN A 555 25.58 -3.26 19.20
N TYR A 556 24.47 -3.80 19.70
CA TYR A 556 24.32 -5.25 19.88
C TYR A 556 24.71 -5.98 18.58
N PRO A 557 25.39 -7.15 18.64
CA PRO A 557 25.83 -7.86 17.44
C PRO A 557 24.69 -8.03 16.44
N PRO A 558 24.87 -7.62 15.16
CA PRO A 558 23.82 -7.77 14.16
C PRO A 558 23.55 -9.25 13.87
N MET A 559 22.30 -9.57 13.53
CA MET A 559 21.95 -10.92 13.11
C MET A 559 22.60 -11.23 11.75
N ASP A 560 22.82 -12.51 11.48
CA ASP A 560 23.11 -12.99 10.14
C ASP A 560 21.81 -13.10 9.35
N TYR A 561 21.68 -12.27 8.32
CA TYR A 561 20.53 -12.21 7.42
C TYR A 561 20.72 -13.06 6.17
N THR A 562 21.74 -13.94 6.13
CA THR A 562 22.00 -14.81 5.00
C THR A 562 20.82 -15.72 4.72
N ALA A 563 20.19 -15.55 3.56
CA ALA A 563 19.04 -16.33 3.16
C ALA A 563 19.38 -17.83 3.01
N ALA A 564 18.43 -18.69 3.40
CA ALA A 564 18.57 -20.12 3.21
C ALA A 564 18.70 -20.49 1.72
N LYS A 565 19.61 -21.42 1.41
CA LYS A 565 19.82 -21.89 0.03
C LYS A 565 18.51 -22.37 -0.60
N PRO A 566 18.01 -21.77 -1.70
CA PRO A 566 16.74 -22.14 -2.30
C PRO A 566 16.83 -23.46 -3.06
N ARG A 567 15.67 -24.06 -3.37
CA ARG A 567 15.59 -25.24 -4.25
C ARG A 567 15.65 -24.78 -5.71
N LEU A 568 16.53 -25.42 -6.48
CA LEU A 568 16.68 -25.20 -7.92
C LEU A 568 15.85 -26.21 -8.71
N VAL A 569 15.35 -25.80 -9.86
CA VAL A 569 14.74 -26.67 -10.88
C VAL A 569 15.46 -26.49 -12.21
N GLU A 570 15.37 -27.46 -13.11
CA GLU A 570 15.97 -27.36 -14.44
C GLU A 570 15.34 -26.21 -15.23
N ASP A 571 14.01 -26.21 -15.37
CA ASP A 571 13.26 -25.13 -16.02
C ASP A 571 11.98 -24.82 -15.24
N VAL A 572 11.76 -23.52 -14.97
CA VAL A 572 10.57 -23.06 -14.25
C VAL A 572 9.38 -23.03 -15.21
N LYS A 573 8.34 -23.80 -14.89
CA LYS A 573 7.07 -23.79 -15.64
C LYS A 573 6.03 -22.95 -14.93
N ILE A 574 5.04 -22.43 -15.68
CA ILE A 574 3.91 -21.69 -15.10
C ILE A 574 3.18 -22.50 -14.03
N ARG A 575 3.08 -23.82 -14.21
CA ARG A 575 2.49 -24.72 -13.22
C ARG A 575 3.25 -24.73 -11.88
N ASP A 576 4.57 -24.56 -11.91
CA ASP A 576 5.37 -24.48 -10.69
C ASP A 576 5.13 -23.16 -9.96
N ILE A 577 4.99 -22.06 -10.71
CA ILE A 577 4.63 -20.74 -10.18
C ILE A 577 3.23 -20.78 -9.53
N GLN A 578 2.25 -21.41 -10.18
CA GLN A 578 0.90 -21.59 -9.63
C GLN A 578 0.92 -22.40 -8.33
N ARG A 579 1.69 -23.49 -8.28
CA ARG A 579 1.87 -24.31 -7.07
C ARG A 579 2.56 -23.52 -5.96
N PHE A 580 3.58 -22.73 -6.31
CA PHE A 580 4.28 -21.87 -5.36
C PHE A 580 3.33 -20.82 -4.76
N PHE A 581 2.46 -20.20 -5.55
CA PHE A 581 1.46 -19.25 -5.05
C PHE A 581 0.53 -19.88 -3.99
N VAL A 582 0.01 -21.08 -4.25
CA VAL A 582 -0.83 -21.81 -3.30
C VAL A 582 -0.03 -22.21 -2.05
N ASN A 583 1.20 -22.68 -2.22
CA ASN A 583 2.09 -22.99 -1.10
C ASN A 583 2.41 -21.76 -0.25
N TYR A 584 2.53 -20.58 -0.86
CA TYR A 584 2.73 -19.32 -0.16
C TYR A 584 1.54 -19.01 0.74
N ILE A 585 0.32 -18.99 0.19
CA ILE A 585 -0.91 -18.72 0.95
C ILE A 585 -1.06 -19.70 2.12
N ASN A 586 -0.80 -20.99 1.87
CA ASN A 586 -0.90 -22.02 2.90
C ASN A 586 0.06 -21.80 4.09
N ASN A 587 1.21 -21.16 3.86
CA ASN A 587 2.26 -20.98 4.86
C ASN A 587 2.52 -19.49 5.21
N ASP A 588 1.60 -18.58 4.88
CA ASP A 588 1.73 -17.15 5.21
C ASP A 588 1.50 -16.91 6.72
N ASN A 589 2.55 -17.12 7.51
CA ASN A 589 2.54 -16.99 8.97
C ASN A 589 3.31 -15.76 9.48
N LEU A 590 3.74 -14.85 8.60
CA LEU A 590 4.53 -13.66 8.94
C LEU A 590 3.89 -12.84 10.08
N GLY A 591 2.58 -12.59 9.98
CA GLY A 591 1.84 -11.87 11.01
C GLY A 591 1.70 -12.64 12.33
N GLN A 592 1.73 -13.97 12.31
CA GLN A 592 1.69 -14.80 13.52
C GLN A 592 3.04 -14.73 14.26
N ILE A 593 4.15 -14.84 13.52
CA ILE A 593 5.51 -14.69 14.05
C ILE A 593 5.69 -13.30 14.68
N ALA A 594 5.27 -12.24 13.99
CA ALA A 594 5.37 -10.88 14.50
C ALA A 594 4.58 -10.67 15.81
N ASN A 595 3.38 -11.26 15.90
CA ASN A 595 2.57 -11.22 17.12
C ASN A 595 3.19 -12.03 18.26
N ALA A 596 3.74 -13.21 17.96
CA ALA A 596 4.43 -14.06 18.93
C ALA A 596 5.67 -13.35 19.51
N HIS A 597 6.42 -12.63 18.68
CA HIS A 597 7.58 -11.86 19.13
C HIS A 597 7.17 -10.78 20.13
N LEU A 598 6.18 -9.94 19.80
CA LEU A 598 5.73 -8.88 20.70
C LEU A 598 5.22 -9.42 22.04
N ALA A 599 4.41 -10.48 22.02
CA ALA A 599 3.89 -11.06 23.25
C ALA A 599 4.98 -11.74 24.08
N THR A 600 5.90 -12.47 23.44
CA THR A 600 7.05 -13.09 24.13
C THR A 600 7.97 -12.04 24.76
N ALA A 601 8.28 -10.97 24.02
CA ALA A 601 9.08 -9.87 24.53
C ALA A 601 8.38 -9.14 25.69
N ASP A 602 7.06 -9.00 25.66
CA ASP A 602 6.32 -8.39 26.76
C ASP A 602 6.32 -9.27 28.02
N MET A 603 6.14 -10.59 27.89
CA MET A 603 6.15 -11.54 29.01
C MET A 603 7.52 -11.73 29.66
N SER A 604 8.61 -11.58 28.90
CA SER A 604 9.97 -11.87 29.37
C SER A 604 10.63 -10.67 30.04
N ASP A 605 11.27 -10.85 31.20
CA ASP A 605 12.08 -9.80 31.83
C ASP A 605 13.26 -9.35 30.96
N LYS A 606 13.75 -10.21 30.06
CA LYS A 606 14.81 -9.90 29.09
C LYS A 606 14.31 -9.14 27.86
N GLY A 607 12.99 -8.94 27.73
CA GLY A 607 12.41 -8.23 26.59
C GLY A 607 12.70 -8.92 25.25
N ALA A 608 13.07 -8.13 24.24
CA ALA A 608 13.47 -8.64 22.93
C ALA A 608 14.80 -9.42 22.92
N MET A 609 15.55 -9.43 24.03
CA MET A 609 16.78 -10.22 24.17
C MET A 609 16.53 -11.64 24.71
N ASP A 610 15.27 -12.04 24.92
CA ASP A 610 14.90 -13.43 25.22
C ASP A 610 15.30 -14.32 24.03
N GLY A 611 15.88 -15.51 24.30
CA GLY A 611 16.31 -16.43 23.25
C GLY A 611 15.18 -16.83 22.28
N ARG A 612 13.93 -16.88 22.76
CA ARG A 612 12.75 -17.11 21.91
C ARG A 612 12.47 -15.94 20.98
N CYS A 613 12.69 -14.69 21.43
CA CYS A 613 12.56 -13.51 20.59
C CYS A 613 13.63 -13.48 19.50
N ILE A 614 14.87 -13.87 19.83
CA ILE A 614 15.96 -13.99 18.85
C ILE A 614 15.60 -15.02 17.77
N LEU A 615 15.08 -16.20 18.16
CA LEU A 615 14.63 -17.21 17.21
C LEU A 615 13.43 -16.73 16.37
N LEU A 616 12.48 -16.03 16.99
CA LEU A 616 11.34 -15.42 16.28
C LEU A 616 11.79 -14.33 15.29
N ALA A 617 12.85 -13.58 15.60
CA ALA A 617 13.44 -12.62 14.67
C ALA A 617 14.04 -13.32 13.44
N GLN A 618 14.74 -14.45 13.64
CA GLN A 618 15.24 -15.27 12.55
C GLN A 618 14.11 -15.83 11.68
N LEU A 619 13.08 -16.42 12.29
CA LEU A 619 11.89 -16.92 11.57
C LEU A 619 11.15 -15.80 10.83
N HIS A 620 11.11 -14.59 11.40
CA HIS A 620 10.52 -13.44 10.73
C HIS A 620 11.30 -13.08 9.46
N SER A 621 12.64 -13.06 9.52
CA SER A 621 13.50 -12.85 8.34
C SER A 621 13.25 -13.91 7.26
N GLU A 622 13.19 -15.18 7.66
CA GLU A 622 12.89 -16.28 6.73
C GLU A 622 11.51 -16.12 6.07
N ALA A 623 10.49 -15.69 6.83
CA ALA A 623 9.15 -15.44 6.32
C ALA A 623 9.09 -14.23 5.36
N VAL A 624 9.87 -13.16 5.60
CA VAL A 624 9.99 -12.01 4.69
C VAL A 624 10.64 -12.41 3.37
N ASP A 625 11.62 -13.33 3.41
CA ASP A 625 12.30 -13.83 2.22
C ASP A 625 11.61 -15.02 1.54
N PHE A 626 10.57 -15.60 2.15
CA PHE A 626 9.79 -16.68 1.56
C PHE A 626 9.31 -16.40 0.10
N PRO A 627 8.80 -15.20 -0.24
CA PRO A 627 8.50 -14.82 -1.62
C PRO A 627 9.65 -14.97 -2.62
N LYS A 628 10.91 -14.94 -2.16
CA LYS A 628 12.12 -15.02 -3.00
C LYS A 628 12.80 -16.39 -2.90
N SER A 629 12.84 -16.98 -1.70
CA SER A 629 13.53 -18.22 -1.39
C SER A 629 12.71 -19.46 -1.72
N GLY A 630 11.38 -19.35 -1.68
CA GLY A 630 10.46 -20.48 -1.81
C GLY A 630 10.39 -21.39 -0.58
N LYS A 631 11.06 -21.03 0.53
CA LYS A 631 11.06 -21.79 1.79
C LYS A 631 10.21 -21.10 2.85
N PRO A 632 9.15 -21.75 3.37
CA PRO A 632 8.34 -21.18 4.43
C PRO A 632 9.06 -21.26 5.78
N ALA A 633 8.86 -20.24 6.61
CA ALA A 633 9.28 -20.28 8.02
C ALA A 633 8.35 -21.22 8.81
N ILE A 634 8.92 -22.04 9.69
CA ILE A 634 8.15 -23.01 10.49
C ILE A 634 8.12 -22.53 11.94
N LEU A 635 6.94 -22.15 12.42
CA LEU A 635 6.73 -21.78 13.82
C LEU A 635 6.56 -23.04 14.66
N SER A 636 7.55 -23.36 15.49
CA SER A 636 7.52 -24.52 16.40
C SER A 636 6.56 -24.31 17.58
N GLU A 637 6.09 -25.40 18.20
CA GLU A 637 5.07 -25.35 19.25
C GLU A 637 5.48 -24.52 20.48
N ASP A 638 6.76 -24.51 20.83
CA ASP A 638 7.33 -23.76 21.96
C ASP A 638 7.33 -22.23 21.74
N LEU A 639 7.23 -21.79 20.47
CA LEU A 639 7.13 -20.38 20.09
C LEU A 639 5.68 -19.90 19.95
N ILE A 640 4.70 -20.79 20.04
CA ILE A 640 3.29 -20.44 19.91
C ILE A 640 2.79 -19.80 21.21
N VAL A 641 2.39 -18.54 21.11
CA VAL A 641 1.82 -17.80 22.23
C VAL A 641 0.31 -18.06 22.35
N ARG A 642 -0.13 -18.45 23.56
CA ARG A 642 -1.55 -18.69 23.88
C ARG A 642 -2.23 -17.50 24.56
N LYS A 643 -1.46 -16.74 25.35
CA LYS A 643 -1.94 -15.58 26.12
C LYS A 643 -1.27 -14.31 25.61
N PHE A 644 -2.07 -13.29 25.29
CA PHE A 644 -1.57 -12.05 24.69
C PHE A 644 -1.68 -10.88 25.65
N PRO A 645 -0.81 -9.86 25.56
CA PRO A 645 -0.98 -8.63 26.31
C PRO A 645 -2.20 -7.85 25.83
N ASP A 646 -2.81 -7.10 26.75
CA ASP A 646 -4.04 -6.32 26.56
C ASP A 646 -3.98 -5.34 25.38
N PHE A 647 -2.82 -4.73 25.13
CA PHE A 647 -2.62 -3.81 24.01
C PHE A 647 -2.77 -4.47 22.62
N MET A 648 -2.69 -5.81 22.52
CA MET A 648 -2.86 -6.51 21.24
C MET A 648 -4.31 -6.80 20.86
N GLN A 649 -5.27 -6.61 21.78
CA GLN A 649 -6.73 -6.66 21.53
C GLN A 649 -7.23 -7.95 20.81
N LYS A 650 -6.64 -9.10 21.11
CA LYS A 650 -7.07 -10.40 20.55
C LYS A 650 -8.35 -10.88 21.26
N LYS A 651 -9.52 -10.59 20.67
CA LYS A 651 -10.84 -10.90 21.27
C LYS A 651 -11.10 -12.40 21.45
N ASP A 652 -10.52 -13.23 20.58
CA ASP A 652 -10.69 -14.67 20.54
C ASP A 652 -9.62 -15.44 21.36
N LYS A 653 -8.78 -14.73 22.12
CA LYS A 653 -7.65 -15.28 22.88
C LYS A 653 -7.65 -14.79 24.31
N GLU A 654 -7.01 -15.57 25.19
CA GLU A 654 -6.77 -15.14 26.55
C GLU A 654 -5.86 -13.91 26.58
N SER A 655 -6.14 -12.98 27.49
CA SER A 655 -5.45 -11.71 27.61
C SER A 655 -4.90 -11.49 29.03
N TYR A 656 -3.81 -10.75 29.17
CA TYR A 656 -3.31 -10.24 30.46
C TYR A 656 -2.97 -8.75 30.36
N GLN A 657 -3.04 -8.05 31.48
CA GLN A 657 -2.66 -6.65 31.53
C GLN A 657 -1.12 -6.52 31.51
N SER A 658 -0.56 -5.95 30.44
CA SER A 658 0.89 -5.71 30.34
C SER A 658 1.34 -4.67 31.38
N LYS A 659 2.45 -4.96 32.07
CA LYS A 659 3.09 -4.06 33.03
C LYS A 659 4.21 -3.20 32.41
N LYS A 660 4.43 -3.32 31.10
CA LYS A 660 5.49 -2.59 30.38
C LYS A 660 4.94 -1.36 29.68
N VAL A 661 5.84 -0.52 29.16
CA VAL A 661 5.53 0.75 28.49
C VAL A 661 4.40 0.67 27.45
N LEU A 662 4.34 -0.39 26.63
CA LEU A 662 3.28 -0.54 25.63
C LEU A 662 1.88 -0.70 26.24
N GLY A 663 1.79 -1.41 27.37
CA GLY A 663 0.55 -1.51 28.14
C GLY A 663 0.12 -0.16 28.71
N HIS A 664 1.08 0.63 29.21
CA HIS A 664 0.80 1.99 29.70
C HIS A 664 0.31 2.92 28.59
N ILE A 665 0.98 2.94 27.44
CA ILE A 665 0.56 3.72 26.26
C ILE A 665 -0.83 3.29 25.79
N TYR A 666 -1.11 1.99 25.77
CA TYR A 666 -2.42 1.50 25.33
C TYR A 666 -3.57 1.98 26.23
N ARG A 667 -3.33 2.09 27.54
CA ARG A 667 -4.34 2.46 28.54
C ARG A 667 -4.44 3.96 28.78
N SER A 668 -3.55 4.79 28.23
CA SER A 668 -3.62 6.25 28.34
C SER A 668 -4.66 6.90 27.43
N VAL A 669 -5.11 6.19 26.38
CA VAL A 669 -6.16 6.65 25.45
C VAL A 669 -7.38 5.76 25.61
N ASP A 670 -8.57 6.31 25.85
CA ASP A 670 -9.80 5.52 25.89
C ASP A 670 -10.30 5.22 24.47
N LYS A 671 -10.98 4.10 24.28
CA LYS A 671 -11.68 3.81 23.03
C LYS A 671 -12.87 4.75 22.81
N SER A 672 -13.50 5.25 23.87
CA SER A 672 -14.57 6.26 23.76
C SER A 672 -14.11 7.51 23.04
N ASP A 673 -12.82 7.88 23.16
CA ASP A 673 -12.26 9.12 22.61
C ASP A 673 -12.32 9.20 21.08
N TYR A 674 -12.53 8.07 20.39
CA TYR A 674 -12.60 8.02 18.93
C TYR A 674 -13.72 7.14 18.36
N LYS A 675 -14.38 6.30 19.15
CA LYS A 675 -15.44 5.40 18.62
C LYS A 675 -16.71 6.17 18.22
N ASP A 676 -17.03 7.24 18.93
CA ASP A 676 -18.24 8.04 18.71
C ASP A 676 -17.92 9.34 17.94
N TYR A 677 -16.85 9.34 17.13
CA TYR A 677 -16.37 10.53 16.42
C TYR A 677 -17.42 11.19 15.53
N MET A 678 -18.36 10.41 14.99
CA MET A 678 -19.46 10.95 14.17
C MET A 678 -20.33 11.94 14.96
N SER A 679 -20.51 11.72 16.27
CA SER A 679 -21.26 12.66 17.13
C SER A 679 -20.49 13.97 17.39
N MET A 680 -19.19 14.00 17.09
CA MET A 680 -18.34 15.19 17.18
C MET A 680 -18.26 15.96 15.86
N LEU A 681 -18.85 15.43 14.78
CA LEU A 681 -18.92 16.14 13.50
C LEU A 681 -20.00 17.23 13.57
N THR A 682 -19.69 18.40 13.01
CA THR A 682 -20.63 19.53 12.92
C THR A 682 -21.54 19.31 11.72
N GLU A 683 -22.86 19.26 11.94
CA GLU A 683 -23.88 19.09 10.87
C GLU A 683 -24.32 20.42 10.24
N GLU A 684 -24.17 21.55 10.95
CA GLU A 684 -24.72 22.84 10.54
C GLU A 684 -23.80 23.57 9.54
N ALA A 685 -23.95 23.28 8.25
CA ALA A 685 -23.49 24.18 7.20
C ALA A 685 -24.51 25.31 7.01
N VAL A 686 -24.28 26.45 7.64
CA VAL A 686 -25.07 27.67 7.38
C VAL A 686 -24.63 28.26 6.05
N TYR A 687 -25.59 28.64 5.20
CA TYR A 687 -25.30 29.31 3.93
C TYR A 687 -24.54 30.62 4.20
N ASP A 688 -23.29 30.69 3.75
CA ASP A 688 -22.48 31.89 3.90
C ASP A 688 -22.97 32.97 2.93
N THR A 689 -23.74 33.92 3.45
CA THR A 689 -24.34 35.01 2.67
C THR A 689 -23.31 35.92 2.01
N ARG A 690 -22.03 35.85 2.39
CA ARG A 690 -20.94 36.57 1.71
C ARG A 690 -20.57 35.94 0.35
N LEU A 691 -20.90 34.66 0.15
CA LEU A 691 -20.73 33.98 -1.13
C LEU A 691 -21.87 34.33 -2.11
N HIS A 692 -22.80 35.19 -1.72
CA HIS A 692 -23.86 35.67 -2.60
C HIS A 692 -23.28 36.53 -3.72
N VAL A 693 -23.45 36.05 -4.95
CA VAL A 693 -23.09 36.79 -6.16
C VAL A 693 -24.38 37.15 -6.90
N PRO A 694 -24.61 38.42 -7.29
CA PRO A 694 -25.78 38.80 -8.07
C PRO A 694 -25.95 37.94 -9.33
N GLY A 695 -27.16 37.41 -9.56
CA GLY A 695 -27.45 36.54 -10.70
C GLY A 695 -27.12 35.06 -10.47
N MET A 696 -26.75 34.65 -9.26
CA MET A 696 -26.56 33.23 -8.93
C MET A 696 -27.83 32.39 -9.12
N GLU A 697 -29.01 33.03 -9.05
CA GLU A 697 -30.32 32.39 -9.12
C GLU A 697 -30.51 31.63 -10.45
N TYR A 698 -29.92 32.14 -11.53
CA TYR A 698 -29.93 31.51 -12.85
C TYR A 698 -29.20 30.16 -12.88
N TYR A 699 -28.27 29.93 -11.94
CA TYR A 699 -27.42 28.73 -11.89
C TYR A 699 -27.85 27.73 -10.80
N ILE A 700 -28.85 28.05 -9.98
CA ILE A 700 -29.28 27.17 -8.86
C ILE A 700 -29.74 25.79 -9.36
N GLY A 701 -30.43 25.75 -10.51
CA GLY A 701 -30.87 24.49 -11.12
C GLY A 701 -29.69 23.59 -11.48
N GLU A 702 -28.73 24.12 -12.25
CA GLU A 702 -27.51 23.43 -12.64
C GLU A 702 -26.66 23.03 -11.43
N ALA A 703 -26.50 23.92 -10.44
CA ALA A 703 -25.75 23.63 -9.21
C ALA A 703 -26.35 22.46 -8.42
N ARG A 704 -27.69 22.31 -8.40
CA ARG A 704 -28.36 21.16 -7.76
C ARG A 704 -28.11 19.85 -8.52
N GLU A 705 -28.04 19.91 -9.84
CA GLU A 705 -27.69 18.75 -10.67
C GLU A 705 -26.24 18.34 -10.41
N LEU A 706 -25.29 19.27 -10.50
CA LEU A 706 -23.87 19.03 -10.22
C LEU A 706 -23.63 18.49 -8.80
N ARG A 707 -24.33 19.03 -7.79
CA ARG A 707 -24.28 18.50 -6.42
C ARG A 707 -24.82 17.07 -6.33
N SER A 708 -25.87 16.75 -7.09
CA SER A 708 -26.42 15.40 -7.10
C SER A 708 -25.45 14.40 -7.75
N ASP A 709 -24.77 14.81 -8.82
CA ASP A 709 -23.70 14.03 -9.45
C ASP A 709 -22.51 13.83 -8.49
N TYR A 710 -22.05 14.90 -7.85
CA TYR A 710 -20.99 14.85 -6.83
C TYR A 710 -21.33 13.88 -5.69
N ASN A 711 -22.51 14.02 -5.08
CA ASN A 711 -22.94 13.17 -3.96
C ASN A 711 -23.01 11.68 -4.37
N ARG A 712 -23.43 11.41 -5.60
CA ARG A 712 -23.52 10.05 -6.15
C ARG A 712 -22.13 9.45 -6.34
N ASP A 713 -21.21 10.20 -6.93
CA ASP A 713 -19.82 9.78 -7.13
C ASP A 713 -19.11 9.58 -5.78
N LEU A 714 -19.30 10.51 -4.85
CA LEU A 714 -18.76 10.45 -3.50
C LEU A 714 -19.29 9.23 -2.73
N LEU A 715 -20.61 8.98 -2.75
CA LEU A 715 -21.20 7.78 -2.13
C LEU A 715 -20.63 6.51 -2.76
N GLY A 716 -20.41 6.52 -4.07
CA GLY A 716 -19.74 5.45 -4.79
C GLY A 716 -18.35 5.15 -4.24
N LEU A 717 -17.51 6.19 -4.12
CA LEU A 717 -16.17 6.10 -3.56
C LEU A 717 -16.18 5.67 -2.09
N MET A 718 -17.12 6.18 -1.30
CA MET A 718 -17.30 5.84 0.11
C MET A 718 -17.63 4.35 0.28
N ASN A 719 -18.62 3.87 -0.48
CA ASN A 719 -19.02 2.48 -0.47
C ASN A 719 -17.89 1.58 -0.96
N GLN A 720 -17.17 1.98 -2.01
CA GLN A 720 -16.01 1.24 -2.53
C GLN A 720 -14.90 1.12 -1.48
N SER A 721 -14.60 2.22 -0.78
CA SER A 721 -13.52 2.29 0.22
C SER A 721 -13.92 1.77 1.60
N GLY A 722 -15.23 1.53 1.82
CA GLY A 722 -15.77 1.05 3.09
C GLY A 722 -15.80 2.09 4.22
N VAL A 723 -15.84 3.38 3.87
CA VAL A 723 -15.82 4.50 4.84
C VAL A 723 -17.21 5.12 5.00
N GLN A 724 -17.42 5.86 6.09
CA GLN A 724 -18.76 6.29 6.49
C GLN A 724 -19.04 7.77 6.22
N THR A 725 -18.00 8.59 6.03
CA THR A 725 -18.16 10.05 5.85
C THR A 725 -17.37 10.60 4.66
N GLU A 726 -17.84 11.72 4.11
CA GLU A 726 -17.12 12.49 3.08
C GLU A 726 -15.71 12.86 3.55
N ALA A 727 -15.60 13.31 4.78
CA ALA A 727 -14.35 13.78 5.35
C ALA A 727 -13.32 12.63 5.49
N GLU A 728 -13.73 11.38 5.68
CA GLU A 728 -12.83 10.21 5.60
C GLU A 728 -12.30 9.98 4.18
N ILE A 729 -13.16 10.10 3.15
CA ILE A 729 -12.72 9.96 1.75
C ILE A 729 -11.75 11.07 1.37
N VAL A 730 -12.11 12.32 1.67
CA VAL A 730 -11.33 13.48 1.24
C VAL A 730 -10.00 13.56 1.99
N SER A 731 -9.97 13.20 3.28
CA SER A 731 -8.74 13.25 4.05
C SER A 731 -7.87 12.00 3.95
N GLY A 732 -8.46 10.83 3.69
CA GLY A 732 -7.81 9.53 3.87
C GLY A 732 -7.67 9.08 5.34
N TYR A 733 -8.19 9.85 6.31
CA TYR A 733 -8.15 9.49 7.73
C TYR A 733 -9.30 8.56 8.11
N ILE A 734 -9.13 7.25 7.84
CA ILE A 734 -10.16 6.22 8.04
C ILE A 734 -10.18 5.72 9.49
N ILE A 735 -11.36 5.71 10.15
CA ILE A 735 -11.52 5.44 11.60
C ILE A 735 -11.94 4.00 11.95
#